data_AF-A0AA41W4I6-F1
#
_entry.id   AF-A0AA41W4I6-F1
#
_cell.length_a   1.000
_cell.length_b   1.000
_cell.length_c   1.000
_cell.angle_alpha   90.00
_cell.angle_beta   90.00
_cell.angle_gamma   90.00
#
_symmetry.space_group_name_H-M   'P 1'
#
loop_
_entity.id
_entity.type
_entity.pdbx_description
1 polymer ?
#
loop_
_entity_poly.entity_id
_entity_poly.type
_entity_poly.pdbx_seq_one_letter_code
_entity_poly.pdbx_strand_id
1 'polypeptide(L)'
;MKWRWRTLLVQLCWLPLIAMANPQLIDVRYNSLDDQQFALELVFDQPFLPPSTTVANLPEQVILKFPEANSAMALSSIPVSSSGVQRVNLFQTNEGLAVHTLVDRLRPYQGSLQGNSYILTLGAAESNTKKDSGAYLNRISSIDFRRAGDEGGELLVFMDNSAMAADVGQDGNRITLSFFDVAIGDAMIALLDVSDFGTLVQSVDVTRDKRRVMMNLAMNDSFSFTHEQIDNLFSLKVVPKSGQQIALEQQYTGKAISLNFQDIPVRTVLQIIADYNGFNLVTTDSVNGNITLRLDGVPWDQALDMILKIRGLGKRMEGNILLVAPAEELAIREAQELRAQQEVEKLAPLFAEYVQINYAKADTIASLLKNEEANMLSERGSVTVDERTNTILVRDTAVQLEEVRRLVAVLDRPVKQVLIESRVVNVRDNVSEELGIRWGVTNTFNDGSTSGSLEGAESANQGQVPSVGDRLNVDLPVANAAGSIAFQVAKLADGTIIDLELSALEIENKGEVVASPRITTANQKPAYIEQGVEIPYEESTSSGATNIEFKKAVLSLRVTPHITPDNRIILDLVITQDSQGEEVPTSAGGRAVAIDKQEIGTQVLVDNGETVVLGGIYQQSITHSVSKVPILGDLPAIGWMFRNTKDSNEKRELLIFVTPRIITDGL
;
A
#
# COMPACT_ATOMS: atom_id res chain seq x y z
N MET A 1 -66.28 36.68 -4.48
CA MET A 1 -66.46 35.65 -5.54
C MET A 1 -66.22 34.30 -4.88
N LYS A 2 -67.16 33.63 -4.20
CA LYS A 2 -68.44 33.03 -4.65
C LYS A 2 -68.30 32.07 -5.84
N TRP A 3 -68.53 30.78 -5.54
CA TRP A 3 -69.22 29.75 -6.34
C TRP A 3 -68.51 29.22 -7.60
N ARG A 4 -68.63 27.96 -8.04
CA ARG A 4 -69.29 26.70 -7.63
C ARG A 4 -68.87 25.74 -8.76
N TRP A 5 -68.47 24.50 -8.45
CA TRP A 5 -69.10 23.31 -9.03
C TRP A 5 -68.52 22.02 -8.44
N ARG A 6 -69.38 21.37 -7.67
CA ARG A 6 -69.42 19.92 -7.46
C ARG A 6 -70.43 19.34 -8.49
N THR A 7 -70.29 18.04 -8.73
CA THR A 7 -71.24 17.06 -9.30
C THR A 7 -71.25 16.81 -10.82
N LEU A 8 -70.45 15.83 -11.23
CA LEU A 8 -70.70 14.76 -12.21
C LEU A 8 -69.54 13.77 -11.91
N LEU A 9 -69.66 12.52 -11.48
CA LEU A 9 -70.51 11.41 -11.92
C LEU A 9 -70.49 10.37 -10.78
N VAL A 10 -71.66 10.06 -10.23
CA VAL A 10 -71.94 8.79 -9.54
C VAL A 10 -72.93 8.08 -10.44
N GLN A 11 -72.47 7.11 -11.22
CA GLN A 11 -73.18 5.86 -11.54
C GLN A 11 -72.40 5.05 -12.59
N LEU A 12 -72.33 3.75 -12.33
CA LEU A 12 -72.03 2.65 -13.24
C LEU A 12 -70.59 2.54 -13.79
N CYS A 13 -69.78 1.70 -13.13
CA CYS A 13 -69.49 0.40 -13.71
C CYS A 13 -69.05 -0.54 -12.60
N TRP A 14 -69.91 -1.51 -12.28
CA TRP A 14 -69.48 -2.79 -11.73
C TRP A 14 -68.35 -3.34 -12.59
N LEU A 15 -67.12 -3.24 -12.09
CA LEU A 15 -66.08 -4.20 -12.44
C LEU A 15 -66.18 -5.31 -11.39
N PRO A 16 -66.29 -6.59 -11.81
CA PRO A 16 -66.28 -7.67 -10.85
C PRO A 16 -64.97 -7.57 -10.06
N LEU A 17 -65.05 -7.71 -8.73
CA LEU A 17 -63.92 -8.29 -8.01
C LEU A 17 -63.77 -9.68 -8.63
N ILE A 18 -62.92 -9.79 -9.65
CA ILE A 18 -62.23 -11.03 -9.92
C ILE A 18 -61.51 -11.27 -8.60
N ALA A 19 -62.03 -12.21 -7.79
CA ALA A 19 -61.20 -12.84 -6.79
C ALA A 19 -60.03 -13.40 -7.59
N MET A 20 -58.93 -12.64 -7.67
CA MET A 20 -57.69 -13.15 -8.23
C MET A 20 -57.36 -14.29 -7.31
N ALA A 21 -57.48 -15.51 -7.82
CA ALA A 21 -57.03 -16.66 -7.09
C ALA A 21 -55.56 -16.41 -6.74
N ASN A 22 -55.12 -16.85 -5.57
CA ASN A 22 -53.72 -16.72 -5.20
C ASN A 22 -52.86 -17.37 -6.30
N PRO A 23 -51.88 -16.67 -6.89
CA PRO A 23 -51.10 -17.16 -8.01
C PRO A 23 -50.43 -18.48 -7.64
N GLN A 24 -50.66 -19.52 -8.44
CA GLN A 24 -50.12 -20.84 -8.21
C GLN A 24 -48.88 -21.08 -9.07
N LEU A 25 -47.76 -21.45 -8.44
CA LEU A 25 -46.58 -21.95 -9.14
C LEU A 25 -46.90 -23.33 -9.72
N ILE A 26 -46.96 -23.43 -11.06
CA ILE A 26 -47.29 -24.66 -11.79
C ILE A 26 -46.02 -25.45 -12.10
N ASP A 27 -44.96 -24.76 -12.52
CA ASP A 27 -43.78 -25.40 -13.10
C ASP A 27 -42.50 -24.66 -12.70
N VAL A 28 -41.42 -25.41 -12.54
CA VAL A 28 -40.06 -24.90 -12.27
C VAL A 28 -39.14 -25.49 -13.31
N ARG A 29 -38.67 -24.64 -14.22
CA ARG A 29 -37.74 -25.02 -15.28
C ARG A 29 -36.37 -24.47 -14.94
N TYR A 30 -35.34 -25.24 -15.27
CA TYR A 30 -33.98 -24.75 -15.16
C TYR A 30 -33.19 -25.13 -16.39
N ASN A 31 -32.29 -24.24 -16.80
CA ASN A 31 -31.39 -24.47 -17.91
C ASN A 31 -30.00 -23.94 -17.57
N SER A 32 -28.97 -24.72 -17.92
CA SER A 32 -27.59 -24.25 -17.94
C SER A 32 -27.34 -23.64 -19.31
N LEU A 33 -27.12 -22.34 -19.38
CA LEU A 33 -26.87 -21.61 -20.64
C LEU A 33 -25.40 -21.75 -21.08
N ASP A 34 -24.48 -21.88 -20.12
CA ASP A 34 -23.04 -22.13 -20.30
C ASP A 34 -22.44 -22.70 -18.98
N ASP A 35 -21.16 -23.11 -18.96
CA ASP A 35 -20.47 -23.63 -17.75
C ASP A 35 -20.52 -22.66 -16.56
N GLN A 36 -20.80 -21.37 -16.81
CA GLN A 36 -20.83 -20.31 -15.81
C GLN A 36 -22.21 -19.68 -15.56
N GLN A 37 -23.23 -19.96 -16.40
CA GLN A 37 -24.54 -19.31 -16.36
C GLN A 37 -25.68 -20.29 -16.13
N PHE A 38 -26.58 -19.95 -15.22
CA PHE A 38 -27.73 -20.76 -14.84
C PHE A 38 -29.00 -19.92 -14.86
N ALA A 39 -30.05 -20.40 -15.52
CA ALA A 39 -31.37 -19.75 -15.53
C ALA A 39 -32.40 -20.65 -14.86
N LEU A 40 -33.12 -20.09 -13.88
CA LEU A 40 -34.27 -20.69 -13.20
C LEU A 40 -35.52 -19.93 -13.62
N GLU A 41 -36.43 -20.59 -14.31
CA GLU A 41 -37.73 -20.06 -14.70
C GLU A 41 -38.84 -20.66 -13.82
N LEU A 42 -39.57 -19.78 -13.13
CA LEU A 42 -40.70 -20.10 -12.28
C LEU A 42 -41.99 -19.70 -13.02
N VAL A 43 -42.86 -20.66 -13.35
CA VAL A 43 -44.06 -20.42 -14.16
C VAL A 43 -45.31 -20.47 -13.29
N PHE A 44 -46.08 -19.39 -13.30
CA PHE A 44 -47.32 -19.23 -12.54
C PHE A 44 -48.56 -19.31 -13.44
N ASP A 45 -49.70 -19.69 -12.85
CA ASP A 45 -50.99 -19.80 -13.54
C ASP A 45 -51.59 -18.45 -13.96
N GLN A 46 -51.29 -17.40 -13.22
CA GLN A 46 -51.78 -16.04 -13.42
C GLN A 46 -50.70 -14.99 -13.06
N PRO A 47 -50.89 -13.71 -13.44
CA PRO A 47 -49.96 -12.64 -13.07
C PRO A 47 -49.80 -12.54 -11.54
N PHE A 48 -48.57 -12.34 -11.08
CA PHE A 48 -48.21 -12.28 -9.66
C PHE A 48 -47.46 -10.97 -9.34
N LEU A 49 -47.40 -10.64 -8.05
CA LEU A 49 -46.62 -9.49 -7.56
C LEU A 49 -45.11 -9.82 -7.58
N PRO A 50 -44.23 -8.85 -7.93
CA PRO A 50 -42.80 -9.10 -8.02
C PRO A 50 -42.23 -9.59 -6.67
N PRO A 51 -41.34 -10.61 -6.67
CA PRO A 51 -40.81 -11.18 -5.45
C PRO A 51 -39.80 -10.25 -4.77
N SER A 52 -39.73 -10.30 -3.44
CA SER A 52 -38.58 -9.74 -2.72
C SER A 52 -37.43 -10.75 -2.73
N THR A 53 -36.21 -10.26 -2.95
CA THR A 53 -35.02 -11.11 -3.03
C THR A 53 -34.13 -10.85 -1.81
N THR A 54 -33.69 -11.92 -1.15
CA THR A 54 -32.75 -11.87 -0.03
C THR A 54 -31.59 -12.81 -0.32
N VAL A 55 -30.37 -12.40 0.00
CA VAL A 55 -29.17 -13.22 -0.13
C VAL A 55 -28.69 -13.60 1.27
N ALA A 56 -28.34 -14.87 1.49
CA ALA A 56 -27.78 -15.36 2.75
C ALA A 56 -26.44 -16.05 2.49
N ASN A 57 -25.46 -15.86 3.40
CA ASN A 57 -24.07 -16.32 3.21
C ASN A 57 -23.73 -17.58 4.03
N LEU A 58 -24.61 -18.03 4.94
CA LEU A 58 -24.39 -19.17 5.82
C LEU A 58 -25.71 -19.96 5.99
N PRO A 59 -26.00 -20.97 5.14
CA PRO A 59 -25.31 -21.34 3.90
C PRO A 59 -25.57 -20.35 2.75
N GLU A 60 -24.71 -20.35 1.73
CA GLU A 60 -24.83 -19.49 0.55
C GLU A 60 -26.08 -19.82 -0.29
N GLN A 61 -27.08 -18.93 -0.27
CA GLN A 61 -28.36 -19.12 -0.98
C GLN A 61 -29.02 -17.81 -1.41
N VAL A 62 -29.74 -17.84 -2.53
CA VAL A 62 -30.63 -16.77 -3.01
C VAL A 62 -32.08 -17.14 -2.67
N ILE A 63 -32.77 -16.28 -1.94
CA ILE A 63 -34.14 -16.48 -1.45
C ILE A 63 -35.07 -15.53 -2.18
N LEU A 64 -36.04 -16.06 -2.92
CA LEU A 64 -37.12 -15.29 -3.55
C LEU A 64 -38.40 -15.49 -2.75
N LYS A 65 -39.04 -14.41 -2.29
CA LYS A 65 -40.34 -14.46 -1.59
C LYS A 65 -41.42 -13.85 -2.47
N PHE A 66 -42.37 -14.67 -2.89
CA PHE A 66 -43.54 -14.28 -3.67
C PHE A 66 -44.73 -14.07 -2.72
N PRO A 67 -45.17 -12.83 -2.48
CA PRO A 67 -46.28 -12.56 -1.57
C PRO A 67 -47.59 -13.13 -2.13
N GLU A 68 -48.40 -13.72 -1.25
CA GLU A 68 -49.73 -14.27 -1.57
C GLU A 68 -49.76 -15.41 -2.62
N ALA A 69 -48.59 -15.89 -3.08
CA ALA A 69 -48.48 -17.01 -4.02
C ALA A 69 -48.52 -18.37 -3.31
N ASN A 70 -49.09 -19.37 -3.99
CA ASN A 70 -49.16 -20.76 -3.53
C ASN A 70 -48.37 -21.69 -4.47
N SER A 71 -47.84 -22.80 -3.99
CA SER A 71 -47.28 -23.85 -4.86
C SER A 71 -48.33 -24.90 -5.20
N ALA A 72 -48.62 -25.13 -6.50
CA ALA A 72 -49.41 -26.28 -6.95
C ALA A 72 -48.58 -27.57 -7.01
N MET A 73 -47.26 -27.46 -6.97
CA MET A 73 -46.33 -28.57 -6.86
C MET A 73 -46.24 -29.07 -5.41
N ALA A 74 -46.18 -30.39 -5.20
CA ALA A 74 -45.85 -30.94 -3.89
C ALA A 74 -44.50 -30.37 -3.45
N LEU A 75 -44.38 -29.88 -2.20
CA LEU A 75 -43.18 -29.22 -1.65
C LEU A 75 -41.94 -30.09 -1.86
N SER A 76 -41.25 -29.90 -2.99
CA SER A 76 -40.19 -30.76 -3.48
C SER A 76 -38.89 -29.99 -3.53
N SER A 77 -37.83 -30.56 -2.94
CA SER A 77 -36.47 -30.12 -3.21
C SER A 77 -36.02 -30.63 -4.57
N ILE A 78 -35.66 -29.74 -5.48
CA ILE A 78 -35.23 -30.06 -6.85
C ILE A 78 -33.70 -30.07 -6.86
N PRO A 79 -33.04 -31.24 -7.00
CA PRO A 79 -31.58 -31.30 -7.15
C PRO A 79 -31.20 -30.84 -8.55
N VAL A 80 -30.33 -29.83 -8.63
CA VAL A 80 -29.97 -29.17 -9.90
C VAL A 80 -28.54 -29.50 -10.32
N SER A 81 -27.62 -29.63 -9.35
CA SER A 81 -26.19 -30.03 -9.50
C SER A 81 -25.50 -29.58 -10.80
N SER A 82 -25.76 -28.35 -11.25
CA SER A 82 -25.25 -27.80 -12.51
C SER A 82 -24.97 -26.31 -12.38
N SER A 83 -23.92 -25.84 -13.06
CA SER A 83 -23.49 -24.43 -13.11
C SER A 83 -23.38 -23.72 -11.73
N GLY A 84 -22.97 -24.44 -10.68
CA GLY A 84 -22.76 -23.90 -9.33
C GLY A 84 -24.03 -23.80 -8.45
N VAL A 85 -25.16 -24.35 -8.90
CA VAL A 85 -26.40 -24.45 -8.12
C VAL A 85 -26.58 -25.89 -7.63
N GLN A 86 -26.64 -26.07 -6.32
CA GLN A 86 -26.79 -27.40 -5.70
C GLN A 86 -28.25 -27.86 -5.75
N ARG A 87 -29.16 -27.05 -5.20
CA ARG A 87 -30.55 -27.44 -4.99
C ARG A 87 -31.48 -26.23 -4.90
N VAL A 88 -32.69 -26.38 -5.42
CA VAL A 88 -33.78 -25.40 -5.27
C VAL A 88 -34.85 -25.99 -4.35
N ASN A 89 -35.19 -25.29 -3.28
CA ASN A 89 -36.22 -25.69 -2.34
C ASN A 89 -37.40 -24.72 -2.38
N LEU A 90 -38.61 -25.28 -2.37
CA LEU A 90 -39.86 -24.53 -2.32
C LEU A 90 -40.44 -24.64 -0.90
N PHE A 91 -40.70 -23.51 -0.25
CA PHE A 91 -41.32 -23.43 1.07
C PHE A 91 -42.59 -22.60 0.99
N GLN A 92 -43.73 -23.19 1.36
CA GLN A 92 -44.97 -22.46 1.54
C GLN A 92 -44.99 -21.83 2.93
N THR A 93 -45.15 -20.52 3.02
CA THR A 93 -45.32 -19.79 4.29
C THR A 93 -46.73 -19.19 4.37
N ASN A 94 -47.10 -18.68 5.54
CA ASN A 94 -48.39 -17.99 5.73
C ASN A 94 -48.49 -16.68 4.93
N GLU A 95 -47.36 -16.13 4.50
CA GLU A 95 -47.26 -14.85 3.77
C GLU A 95 -47.07 -15.03 2.25
N GLY A 96 -46.84 -16.26 1.78
CA GLY A 96 -46.69 -16.59 0.36
C GLY A 96 -45.75 -17.77 0.10
N LEU A 97 -45.11 -17.77 -1.08
CA LEU A 97 -44.19 -18.82 -1.51
C LEU A 97 -42.74 -18.34 -1.44
N ALA A 98 -41.88 -19.08 -0.74
CA ALA A 98 -40.44 -18.81 -0.67
C ALA A 98 -39.65 -19.86 -1.48
N VAL A 99 -38.82 -19.40 -2.41
CA VAL A 99 -37.95 -20.24 -3.24
C VAL A 99 -36.50 -20.01 -2.81
N HIS A 100 -35.88 -21.03 -2.24
CA HIS A 100 -34.49 -21.00 -1.77
C HIS A 100 -33.60 -21.72 -2.76
N THR A 101 -32.68 -21.00 -3.39
CA THR A 101 -31.72 -21.53 -4.36
C THR A 101 -30.35 -21.59 -3.69
N LEU A 102 -29.90 -22.80 -3.35
CA LEU A 102 -28.62 -23.02 -2.66
C LEU A 102 -27.49 -23.15 -3.70
N VAL A 103 -26.43 -22.37 -3.51
CA VAL A 103 -25.34 -22.21 -4.48
C VAL A 103 -23.98 -22.52 -3.85
N ASP A 104 -23.02 -22.95 -4.66
CA ASP A 104 -21.65 -23.24 -4.22
C ASP A 104 -20.86 -21.96 -3.90
N ARG A 105 -21.18 -20.88 -4.63
CA ARG A 105 -20.62 -19.54 -4.47
C ARG A 105 -21.60 -18.48 -4.95
N LEU A 106 -21.79 -17.41 -4.20
CA LEU A 106 -22.62 -16.27 -4.61
C LEU A 106 -22.07 -15.60 -5.88
N ARG A 107 -22.92 -15.53 -6.91
CA ARG A 107 -22.64 -14.92 -8.22
C ARG A 107 -23.65 -13.81 -8.51
N PRO A 108 -23.32 -12.85 -9.38
CA PRO A 108 -24.29 -11.85 -9.84
C PRO A 108 -25.55 -12.54 -10.36
N TYR A 109 -26.72 -12.02 -9.97
CA TYR A 109 -28.01 -12.54 -10.40
C TYR A 109 -28.88 -11.43 -10.96
N GLN A 110 -29.73 -11.77 -11.92
CA GLN A 110 -30.72 -10.88 -12.51
C GLN A 110 -32.08 -11.58 -12.51
N GLY A 111 -33.07 -10.94 -11.91
CA GLY A 111 -34.48 -11.33 -12.00
C GLY A 111 -35.18 -10.56 -13.10
N SER A 112 -35.92 -11.24 -13.97
CA SER A 112 -36.80 -10.61 -14.95
C SER A 112 -38.19 -11.23 -14.91
N LEU A 113 -39.21 -10.37 -14.90
CA LEU A 113 -40.60 -10.77 -15.04
C LEU A 113 -40.95 -10.90 -16.54
N GLN A 114 -41.45 -12.05 -16.97
CA GLN A 114 -41.94 -12.27 -18.34
C GLN A 114 -43.37 -12.81 -18.30
N GLY A 115 -44.36 -11.92 -18.34
CA GLY A 115 -45.77 -12.30 -18.27
C GLY A 115 -46.10 -13.00 -16.95
N ASN A 116 -46.42 -14.30 -17.01
CA ASN A 116 -46.70 -15.15 -15.84
C ASN A 116 -45.49 -15.98 -15.40
N SER A 117 -44.28 -15.73 -15.91
CA SER A 117 -43.06 -16.38 -15.41
C SER A 117 -42.07 -15.39 -14.81
N TYR A 118 -41.32 -15.85 -13.80
CA TYR A 118 -40.18 -15.15 -13.22
C TYR A 118 -38.91 -15.90 -13.59
N ILE A 119 -37.97 -15.23 -14.25
CA ILE A 119 -36.69 -15.81 -14.65
C ILE A 119 -35.59 -15.23 -13.77
N LEU A 120 -34.99 -16.07 -12.93
CA LEU A 120 -33.78 -15.77 -12.17
C LEU A 120 -32.58 -16.31 -12.94
N THR A 121 -31.72 -15.41 -13.42
CA THR A 121 -30.47 -15.78 -14.11
C THR A 121 -29.29 -15.52 -13.18
N LEU A 122 -28.53 -16.56 -12.87
CA LEU A 122 -27.32 -16.56 -12.07
C LEU A 122 -26.10 -16.61 -13.01
N GLY A 123 -25.13 -15.72 -12.83
CA GLY A 123 -23.91 -15.64 -13.65
C GLY A 123 -24.05 -14.86 -14.96
N ALA A 124 -25.23 -14.29 -15.26
CA ALA A 124 -25.41 -13.40 -16.41
C ALA A 124 -24.70 -12.06 -16.20
N ALA A 125 -23.44 -11.99 -16.59
CA ALA A 125 -22.90 -10.78 -17.18
C ALA A 125 -23.13 -10.85 -18.69
N GLU A 126 -23.71 -9.79 -19.24
CA GLU A 126 -23.97 -9.54 -20.66
C GLU A 126 -25.27 -10.11 -21.24
N SER A 127 -26.26 -9.22 -21.44
CA SER A 127 -27.10 -9.30 -22.62
C SER A 127 -26.94 -8.01 -23.43
N ASN A 128 -26.53 -8.21 -24.69
CA ASN A 128 -26.20 -7.21 -25.69
C ASN A 128 -27.36 -6.27 -26.02
N THR A 129 -27.25 -4.98 -25.65
CA THR A 129 -27.72 -3.88 -26.52
C THR A 129 -26.67 -2.76 -26.58
N LYS A 130 -26.47 -2.27 -27.80
CA LYS A 130 -25.38 -1.40 -28.24
C LYS A 130 -25.39 0.00 -27.61
N LYS A 131 -24.16 0.49 -27.44
CA LYS A 131 -23.68 1.89 -27.43
C LYS A 131 -23.94 2.73 -26.17
N ASP A 132 -22.83 2.94 -25.47
CA ASP A 132 -22.48 4.10 -24.66
C ASP A 132 -23.26 4.26 -23.35
N SER A 133 -22.73 3.65 -22.29
CA SER A 133 -22.69 4.25 -20.95
C SER A 133 -21.84 3.38 -20.03
N GLY A 134 -20.87 3.98 -19.33
CA GLY A 134 -20.28 3.43 -18.10
C GLY A 134 -21.31 3.38 -16.97
N ALA A 135 -22.45 2.72 -17.22
CA ALA A 135 -23.55 2.61 -16.28
C ALA A 135 -23.23 1.48 -15.31
N TYR A 136 -22.99 1.87 -14.07
CA TYR A 136 -22.98 0.98 -12.91
C TYR A 136 -24.41 0.43 -12.70
N LEU A 137 -24.53 -0.78 -12.15
CA LEU A 137 -25.83 -1.42 -11.87
C LEU A 137 -26.63 -0.67 -10.79
N ASN A 138 -25.92 0.00 -9.89
CA ASN A 138 -26.47 0.79 -8.81
C ASN A 138 -25.57 2.00 -8.51
N ARG A 139 -26.03 2.95 -7.70
CA ARG A 139 -25.24 4.11 -7.28
C ARG A 139 -25.49 4.41 -5.81
N ILE A 140 -24.41 4.70 -5.08
CA ILE A 140 -24.47 5.22 -3.71
C ILE A 140 -24.89 6.68 -3.79
N SER A 141 -26.04 6.99 -3.20
CA SER A 141 -26.58 8.35 -3.13
C SER A 141 -25.95 9.14 -1.99
N SER A 142 -25.74 8.50 -0.84
CA SER A 142 -25.14 9.11 0.34
C SER A 142 -24.60 8.07 1.31
N ILE A 143 -23.55 8.46 2.05
CA ILE A 143 -22.96 7.71 3.15
C ILE A 143 -23.14 8.55 4.40
N ASP A 144 -23.68 7.96 5.46
CA ASP A 144 -23.89 8.62 6.75
C ASP A 144 -23.39 7.73 7.89
N PHE A 145 -22.92 8.34 8.97
CA PHE A 145 -22.44 7.64 10.15
C PHE A 145 -23.05 8.26 11.40
N ARG A 146 -23.64 7.42 12.25
CA ARG A 146 -24.25 7.86 13.51
C ARG A 146 -23.85 6.99 14.68
N ARG A 147 -23.89 7.57 15.88
CA ARG A 147 -23.74 6.81 17.12
C ARG A 147 -24.99 5.98 17.41
N ALA A 148 -24.80 4.69 17.61
CA ALA A 148 -25.84 3.71 17.92
C ALA A 148 -25.58 3.08 19.30
N GLY A 149 -25.94 3.79 20.36
CA GLY A 149 -25.87 3.32 21.75
C GLY A 149 -24.57 3.70 22.50
N ASP A 150 -24.23 2.89 23.50
CA ASP A 150 -23.14 3.13 24.45
C ASP A 150 -21.79 2.68 23.85
N GLU A 151 -21.25 3.52 22.96
CA GLU A 151 -20.02 3.36 22.15
C GLU A 151 -20.18 2.62 20.81
N GLY A 152 -21.39 2.20 20.47
CA GLY A 152 -21.69 1.63 19.15
C GLY A 152 -21.75 2.67 18.02
N GLY A 153 -21.33 2.27 16.82
CA GLY A 153 -21.40 3.06 15.59
C GLY A 153 -22.28 2.39 14.55
N GLU A 154 -23.01 3.15 13.75
CA GLU A 154 -23.84 2.65 12.66
C GLU A 154 -23.53 3.40 11.37
N LEU A 155 -23.08 2.67 10.35
CA LEU A 155 -22.84 3.16 9.00
C LEU A 155 -24.09 2.91 8.14
N LEU A 156 -24.59 3.97 7.53
CA LEU A 156 -25.77 3.96 6.67
C LEU A 156 -25.34 4.29 5.24
N VAL A 157 -25.56 3.37 4.32
CA VAL A 157 -25.26 3.55 2.89
C VAL A 157 -26.57 3.53 2.12
N PHE A 158 -26.93 4.69 1.56
CA PHE A 158 -28.14 4.86 0.76
C PHE A 158 -27.81 4.67 -0.71
N MET A 159 -28.70 3.98 -1.43
CA MET A 159 -28.52 3.61 -2.82
C MET A 159 -29.74 3.95 -3.68
N ASP A 160 -29.54 4.02 -5.00
CA ASP A 160 -30.63 4.32 -5.95
C ASP A 160 -31.56 3.10 -6.17
N ASN A 161 -31.08 1.87 -5.97
CA ASN A 161 -31.84 0.61 -6.14
C ASN A 161 -31.47 -0.44 -5.07
N SER A 162 -32.30 -1.47 -4.89
CA SER A 162 -32.08 -2.59 -3.97
C SER A 162 -31.23 -3.73 -4.56
N ALA A 163 -31.00 -3.73 -5.87
CA ALA A 163 -30.17 -4.72 -6.55
C ALA A 163 -28.68 -4.52 -6.21
N MET A 164 -28.15 -5.29 -5.27
CA MET A 164 -26.74 -5.28 -4.88
C MET A 164 -26.29 -6.64 -4.30
N ALA A 165 -25.03 -6.98 -4.53
CA ALA A 165 -24.29 -7.93 -3.68
C ALA A 165 -23.27 -7.13 -2.85
N ALA A 166 -23.50 -7.00 -1.54
CA ALA A 166 -22.50 -6.53 -0.58
C ALA A 166 -21.76 -7.74 -0.02
N ASP A 167 -20.44 -7.66 0.03
CA ASP A 167 -19.62 -8.58 0.81
C ASP A 167 -19.09 -7.87 2.04
N VAL A 168 -19.23 -8.49 3.21
CA VAL A 168 -18.82 -7.94 4.51
C VAL A 168 -17.81 -8.89 5.12
N GLY A 169 -16.53 -8.51 5.07
CA GLY A 169 -15.43 -9.25 5.66
C GLY A 169 -14.95 -8.60 6.96
N GLN A 170 -14.47 -9.42 7.90
CA GLN A 170 -13.71 -8.96 9.05
C GLN A 170 -12.25 -9.38 8.90
N ASP A 171 -11.33 -8.44 9.04
CA ASP A 171 -9.89 -8.69 9.07
C ASP A 171 -9.29 -8.01 10.31
N GLY A 172 -9.04 -8.80 11.35
CA GLY A 172 -8.58 -8.32 12.65
C GLY A 172 -9.54 -7.29 13.26
N ASN A 173 -9.04 -6.06 13.47
CA ASN A 173 -9.82 -4.95 14.03
C ASN A 173 -10.42 -4.01 12.95
N ARG A 174 -10.61 -4.52 11.73
CA ARG A 174 -11.18 -3.78 10.61
C ARG A 174 -12.35 -4.54 10.00
N ILE A 175 -13.36 -3.80 9.55
CA ILE A 175 -14.46 -4.33 8.72
C ILE A 175 -14.25 -3.84 7.30
N THR A 176 -14.26 -4.75 6.34
CA THR A 176 -14.14 -4.46 4.91
C THR A 176 -15.49 -4.71 4.25
N LEU A 177 -16.16 -3.64 3.82
CA LEU A 177 -17.38 -3.69 3.02
C LEU A 177 -17.02 -3.56 1.54
N SER A 178 -17.47 -4.49 0.71
CA SER A 178 -17.26 -4.47 -0.74
C SER A 178 -18.60 -4.44 -1.48
N PHE A 179 -18.86 -3.35 -2.18
CA PHE A 179 -20.04 -3.19 -3.03
C PHE A 179 -19.65 -3.40 -4.50
N PHE A 180 -20.19 -4.44 -5.13
CA PHE A 180 -19.88 -4.79 -6.50
C PHE A 180 -20.79 -4.07 -7.50
N ASP A 181 -20.17 -3.50 -8.52
CA ASP A 181 -20.81 -2.82 -9.63
C ASP A 181 -21.67 -1.60 -9.27
N VAL A 182 -21.19 -0.83 -8.28
CA VAL A 182 -21.86 0.36 -7.74
C VAL A 182 -21.07 1.63 -8.06
N ALA A 183 -21.75 2.67 -8.55
CA ALA A 183 -21.17 3.99 -8.74
C ALA A 183 -21.05 4.73 -7.41
N ILE A 184 -19.99 5.49 -7.24
CA ILE A 184 -19.85 6.47 -6.16
C ILE A 184 -19.32 7.78 -6.76
N GLY A 185 -19.86 8.91 -6.31
CA GLY A 185 -19.38 10.24 -6.71
C GLY A 185 -18.03 10.54 -6.07
N ASP A 186 -17.13 11.22 -6.79
CA ASP A 186 -15.76 11.49 -6.32
C ASP A 186 -15.72 12.26 -4.98
N ALA A 187 -16.75 13.06 -4.67
CA ALA A 187 -16.87 13.78 -3.40
C ALA A 187 -17.07 12.87 -2.18
N MET A 188 -17.51 11.62 -2.38
CA MET A 188 -17.69 10.62 -1.31
C MET A 188 -16.50 9.66 -1.20
N ILE A 189 -15.50 9.76 -2.07
CA ILE A 189 -14.24 9.02 -1.97
C ILE A 189 -13.35 9.80 -1.00
N ALA A 190 -13.50 9.52 0.29
CA ALA A 190 -12.82 10.23 1.34
C ALA A 190 -12.57 9.32 2.55
N LEU A 191 -11.56 9.69 3.33
CA LEU A 191 -11.37 9.18 4.68
C LEU A 191 -12.24 10.01 5.63
N LEU A 192 -13.30 9.41 6.15
CA LEU A 192 -14.18 10.02 7.14
C LEU A 192 -13.59 9.77 8.53
N ASP A 193 -13.18 10.83 9.22
CA ASP A 193 -12.84 10.76 10.64
C ASP A 193 -14.14 10.79 11.45
N VAL A 194 -14.41 9.68 12.14
CA VAL A 194 -15.62 9.50 12.96
C VAL A 194 -15.29 9.35 14.44
N SER A 195 -14.05 9.65 14.84
CA SER A 195 -13.60 9.61 16.23
C SER A 195 -14.34 10.61 17.12
N ASP A 196 -14.71 11.77 16.57
CA ASP A 196 -15.47 12.83 17.25
C ASP A 196 -16.84 12.38 17.76
N PHE A 197 -17.41 11.31 17.18
CA PHE A 197 -18.70 10.75 17.63
C PHE A 197 -18.59 9.93 18.92
N GLY A 198 -17.38 9.69 19.43
CA GLY A 198 -17.15 8.89 20.63
C GLY A 198 -17.66 7.46 20.48
N THR A 199 -17.46 6.88 19.29
CA THR A 199 -17.78 5.48 18.99
C THR A 199 -16.52 4.66 18.83
N LEU A 200 -16.67 3.33 18.76
CA LEU A 200 -15.56 2.40 18.57
C LEU A 200 -14.90 2.48 17.19
N VAL A 201 -15.62 3.02 16.19
CA VAL A 201 -15.10 3.26 14.85
C VAL A 201 -14.31 4.57 14.88
N GLN A 202 -13.04 4.52 14.50
CA GLN A 202 -12.17 5.71 14.42
C GLN A 202 -12.27 6.39 13.05
N SER A 203 -12.27 5.59 11.98
CA SER A 203 -12.35 6.11 10.62
C SER A 203 -13.10 5.16 9.70
N VAL A 204 -13.72 5.74 8.66
CA VAL A 204 -14.34 5.03 7.54
C VAL A 204 -13.65 5.49 6.26
N ASP A 205 -12.85 4.61 5.68
CA ASP A 205 -12.11 4.86 4.45
C ASP A 205 -12.89 4.36 3.24
N VAL A 206 -13.36 5.27 2.39
CA VAL A 206 -14.15 4.95 1.21
C VAL A 206 -13.28 5.06 -0.04
N THR A 207 -13.03 3.93 -0.68
CA THR A 207 -12.19 3.84 -1.89
C THR A 207 -12.94 3.19 -3.04
N ARG A 208 -12.53 3.50 -4.28
CA ARG A 208 -13.09 2.90 -5.49
C ARG A 208 -11.99 2.16 -6.24
N ASP A 209 -12.17 0.85 -6.42
CA ASP A 209 -11.32 0.00 -7.24
C ASP A 209 -12.12 -0.50 -8.46
N LYS A 210 -11.86 0.10 -9.62
CA LYS A 210 -12.55 -0.19 -10.89
C LYS A 210 -14.08 -0.08 -10.78
N ARG A 211 -14.77 -1.22 -10.68
CA ARG A 211 -16.24 -1.33 -10.52
C ARG A 211 -16.64 -1.79 -9.12
N ARG A 212 -15.76 -1.69 -8.13
CA ARG A 212 -16.02 -2.04 -6.74
C ARG A 212 -15.81 -0.82 -5.85
N VAL A 213 -16.75 -0.54 -4.96
CA VAL A 213 -16.57 0.44 -3.89
C VAL A 213 -16.21 -0.35 -2.64
N MET A 214 -15.09 0.01 -2.02
CA MET A 214 -14.62 -0.59 -0.77
C MET A 214 -14.76 0.43 0.34
N MET A 215 -15.38 0.05 1.45
CA MET A 215 -15.42 0.86 2.66
C MET A 215 -14.73 0.09 3.78
N ASN A 216 -13.64 0.64 4.31
CA ASN A 216 -12.86 0.03 5.38
C ASN A 216 -13.11 0.81 6.68
N LEU A 217 -13.71 0.16 7.67
CA LEU A 217 -13.94 0.73 8.99
C LEU A 217 -12.81 0.29 9.91
N ALA A 218 -12.08 1.23 10.50
CA ALA A 218 -11.04 0.95 11.48
C ALA A 218 -11.57 1.13 12.90
N MET A 219 -11.32 0.14 13.77
CA MET A 219 -11.86 0.10 15.13
C MET A 219 -10.76 0.21 16.17
N ASN A 220 -11.09 0.72 17.35
CA ASN A 220 -10.13 0.89 18.45
C ASN A 220 -9.98 -0.36 19.35
N ASP A 221 -11.04 -1.16 19.48
CA ASP A 221 -11.10 -2.32 20.37
C ASP A 221 -11.91 -3.46 19.69
N SER A 222 -11.98 -4.62 20.33
CA SER A 222 -12.80 -5.74 19.92
C SER A 222 -14.29 -5.40 19.84
N PHE A 223 -14.95 -5.91 18.82
CA PHE A 223 -16.32 -5.54 18.47
C PHE A 223 -17.15 -6.74 18.03
N SER A 224 -18.46 -6.55 17.97
CA SER A 224 -19.38 -7.37 17.17
C SER A 224 -20.16 -6.47 16.21
N PHE A 225 -20.51 -7.01 15.05
CA PHE A 225 -21.23 -6.27 14.02
C PHE A 225 -22.40 -7.07 13.48
N THR A 226 -23.43 -6.35 13.04
CA THR A 226 -24.59 -6.88 12.32
C THR A 226 -24.84 -5.99 11.11
N HIS A 227 -25.25 -6.57 9.99
CA HIS A 227 -25.62 -5.82 8.80
C HIS A 227 -26.98 -6.25 8.30
N GLU A 228 -27.74 -5.29 7.81
CA GLU A 228 -29.06 -5.51 7.24
C GLU A 228 -29.24 -4.61 6.02
N GLN A 229 -29.92 -5.12 4.99
CA GLN A 229 -30.34 -4.31 3.85
C GLN A 229 -31.86 -4.29 3.79
N ILE A 230 -32.43 -3.10 3.89
CA ILE A 230 -33.86 -2.87 3.77
C ILE A 230 -34.06 -1.94 2.58
N ASP A 231 -34.65 -2.47 1.51
CA ASP A 231 -34.83 -1.78 0.23
C ASP A 231 -33.49 -1.24 -0.32
N ASN A 232 -33.37 0.09 -0.31
CA ASN A 232 -32.25 0.87 -0.84
C ASN A 232 -31.26 1.32 0.25
N LEU A 233 -31.46 0.92 1.51
CA LEU A 233 -30.61 1.29 2.64
C LEU A 233 -29.86 0.05 3.14
N PHE A 234 -28.53 0.12 3.12
CA PHE A 234 -27.67 -0.82 3.79
C PHE A 234 -27.21 -0.22 5.12
N SER A 235 -27.48 -0.91 6.24
CA SER A 235 -27.03 -0.52 7.57
C SER A 235 -26.02 -1.53 8.11
N LEU A 236 -24.85 -1.05 8.54
CA LEU A 236 -23.86 -1.81 9.30
C LEU A 236 -23.78 -1.23 10.70
N LYS A 237 -24.24 -2.00 11.70
CA LYS A 237 -24.17 -1.63 13.11
C LYS A 237 -23.01 -2.35 13.78
N VAL A 238 -22.22 -1.62 14.54
CA VAL A 238 -21.06 -2.12 15.27
C VAL A 238 -21.12 -1.70 16.72
N VAL A 239 -20.83 -2.63 17.63
CA VAL A 239 -20.90 -2.41 19.09
C VAL A 239 -19.64 -2.93 19.80
N PRO A 240 -19.22 -2.30 20.92
CA PRO A 240 -18.13 -2.80 21.77
C PRO A 240 -18.40 -4.20 22.24
N LYS A 241 -17.39 -5.05 22.11
CA LYS A 241 -17.34 -6.30 22.84
C LYS A 241 -16.83 -6.00 24.24
N SER A 242 -17.71 -5.42 25.07
CA SER A 242 -17.39 -5.08 26.45
C SER A 242 -16.75 -6.29 27.15
N GLY A 243 -15.53 -6.09 27.68
CA GLY A 243 -14.79 -7.06 28.46
C GLY A 243 -15.44 -7.42 29.80
N GLN A 244 -16.64 -6.90 30.09
CA GLN A 244 -17.49 -7.41 31.13
C GLN A 244 -18.47 -8.43 30.55
N GLN A 245 -18.15 -9.69 30.85
CA GLN A 245 -18.98 -10.86 30.64
C GLN A 245 -19.20 -11.23 29.17
N ILE A 246 -18.33 -12.12 28.68
CA ILE A 246 -18.82 -13.38 28.13
C ILE A 246 -19.56 -14.12 29.27
N ALA A 247 -20.69 -13.57 29.73
CA ALA A 247 -21.82 -14.42 29.89
C ALA A 247 -22.12 -14.76 28.45
N LEU A 248 -21.84 -15.99 28.03
CA LEU A 248 -22.50 -16.50 26.86
C LEU A 248 -23.98 -16.20 27.08
N GLU A 249 -24.53 -15.18 26.41
CA GLU A 249 -25.93 -15.25 26.03
C GLU A 249 -25.96 -16.40 25.05
N GLN A 250 -25.98 -17.62 25.60
CA GLN A 250 -26.29 -18.82 24.86
C GLN A 250 -27.63 -18.49 24.23
N GLN A 251 -27.65 -18.26 22.91
CA GLN A 251 -28.90 -18.18 22.18
C GLN A 251 -29.58 -19.52 22.39
N TYR A 252 -30.55 -19.52 23.30
CA TYR A 252 -31.29 -20.70 23.65
C TYR A 252 -32.27 -20.98 22.50
N THR A 253 -31.93 -21.95 21.67
CA THR A 253 -32.66 -22.32 20.43
C THR A 253 -33.58 -23.51 20.65
N GLY A 254 -33.65 -24.02 21.89
CA GLY A 254 -34.46 -25.15 22.25
C GLY A 254 -35.96 -24.89 22.10
N LYS A 255 -36.72 -25.94 21.74
CA LYS A 255 -38.19 -25.93 21.79
C LYS A 255 -38.67 -25.45 23.17
N ALA A 256 -39.67 -24.56 23.18
CA ALA A 256 -40.25 -24.06 24.42
C ALA A 256 -40.97 -25.18 25.18
N ILE A 257 -40.69 -25.27 26.47
CA ILE A 257 -41.29 -26.22 27.40
C ILE A 257 -41.96 -25.49 28.56
N SER A 258 -43.14 -25.96 28.97
CA SER A 258 -43.83 -25.52 30.18
C SER A 258 -43.93 -26.69 31.15
N LEU A 259 -43.27 -26.59 32.29
CA LEU A 259 -43.17 -27.66 33.31
C LEU A 259 -43.40 -27.07 34.70
N ASN A 260 -44.12 -27.78 35.56
CA ASN A 260 -44.36 -27.36 36.94
C ASN A 260 -44.06 -28.52 37.88
N PHE A 261 -42.98 -28.42 38.63
CA PHE A 261 -42.49 -29.42 39.56
C PHE A 261 -42.34 -28.82 40.96
N GLN A 262 -42.85 -29.54 41.96
CA GLN A 262 -42.69 -29.21 43.36
C GLN A 262 -41.96 -30.36 44.04
N ASP A 263 -40.79 -30.07 44.61
CA ASP A 263 -39.97 -31.01 45.37
C ASP A 263 -39.64 -32.33 44.62
N ILE A 264 -39.22 -32.23 43.35
CA ILE A 264 -38.86 -33.39 42.53
C ILE A 264 -37.34 -33.59 42.48
N PRO A 265 -36.81 -34.83 42.56
CA PRO A 265 -35.39 -35.09 42.37
C PRO A 265 -34.86 -34.53 41.05
N VAL A 266 -33.71 -33.86 41.07
CA VAL A 266 -33.11 -33.21 39.88
C VAL A 266 -32.87 -34.21 38.75
N ARG A 267 -32.52 -35.46 39.08
CA ARG A 267 -32.36 -36.56 38.09
C ARG A 267 -33.63 -36.80 37.27
N THR A 268 -34.78 -36.82 37.92
CA THR A 268 -36.07 -37.04 37.27
C THR A 268 -36.42 -35.86 36.35
N VAL A 269 -36.12 -34.64 36.78
CA VAL A 269 -36.33 -33.44 35.95
C VAL A 269 -35.43 -33.46 34.70
N LEU A 270 -34.14 -33.79 34.87
CA LEU A 270 -33.21 -33.91 33.75
C LEU A 270 -33.61 -35.01 32.77
N GLN A 271 -34.13 -36.14 33.27
CA GLN A 271 -34.63 -37.24 32.45
C GLN A 271 -35.85 -36.82 31.61
N ILE A 272 -36.80 -36.10 32.21
CA ILE A 272 -37.98 -35.60 31.48
C ILE A 272 -37.57 -34.64 30.36
N ILE A 273 -36.58 -33.77 30.60
CA ILE A 273 -36.03 -32.87 29.57
C ILE A 273 -35.33 -33.66 28.46
N ALA A 274 -34.60 -34.72 28.80
CA ALA A 274 -33.92 -35.59 27.85
C ALA A 274 -34.89 -36.38 26.97
N ASP A 275 -35.90 -37.02 27.59
CA ASP A 275 -36.94 -37.80 26.91
C ASP A 275 -37.76 -36.93 25.95
N TYR A 276 -38.04 -35.68 26.33
CA TYR A 276 -38.78 -34.74 25.50
C TYR A 276 -38.00 -34.29 24.25
N ASN A 277 -36.66 -34.20 24.35
CA ASN A 277 -35.80 -33.70 23.29
C ASN A 277 -35.06 -34.80 22.51
N GLY A 278 -35.18 -36.06 22.92
CA GLY A 278 -34.68 -37.22 22.18
C GLY A 278 -33.17 -37.48 22.31
N PHE A 279 -32.50 -36.93 23.33
CA PHE A 279 -31.10 -37.23 23.62
C PHE A 279 -30.97 -38.18 24.82
N ASN A 280 -29.91 -38.99 24.85
CA ASN A 280 -29.66 -39.91 25.95
C ASN A 280 -29.00 -39.17 27.11
N LEU A 281 -29.53 -39.31 28.33
CA LEU A 281 -28.96 -38.71 29.54
C LEU A 281 -28.19 -39.76 30.34
N VAL A 282 -26.95 -39.43 30.72
CA VAL A 282 -26.14 -40.21 31.66
C VAL A 282 -25.82 -39.31 32.86
N THR A 283 -26.30 -39.69 34.05
CA THR A 283 -26.03 -38.98 35.31
C THR A 283 -25.13 -39.80 36.21
N THR A 284 -24.21 -39.17 36.94
CA THR A 284 -23.46 -39.84 38.01
C THR A 284 -24.29 -40.00 39.29
N ASP A 285 -23.96 -40.98 40.13
CA ASP A 285 -24.65 -41.24 41.41
C ASP A 285 -24.57 -40.05 42.39
N SER A 286 -23.57 -39.18 42.17
CA SER A 286 -23.29 -37.94 42.88
C SER A 286 -24.34 -36.84 42.66
N VAL A 287 -25.18 -36.95 41.63
CA VAL A 287 -26.23 -35.96 41.31
C VAL A 287 -27.41 -36.13 42.27
N ASN A 288 -27.37 -35.45 43.40
CA ASN A 288 -28.40 -35.50 44.46
C ASN A 288 -29.01 -34.11 44.76
N GLY A 289 -30.28 -34.12 45.17
CA GLY A 289 -31.04 -32.92 45.54
C GLY A 289 -32.41 -32.85 44.86
N ASN A 290 -33.35 -32.17 45.52
CA ASN A 290 -34.69 -31.93 44.99
C ASN A 290 -34.79 -30.50 44.47
N ILE A 291 -35.55 -30.24 43.41
CA ILE A 291 -35.77 -28.91 42.87
C ILE A 291 -37.27 -28.64 42.74
N THR A 292 -37.66 -27.41 43.08
CA THR A 292 -38.98 -26.87 42.83
C THR A 292 -38.82 -25.84 41.72
N LEU A 293 -39.49 -26.07 40.59
CA LEU A 293 -39.32 -25.29 39.38
C LEU A 293 -40.66 -25.14 38.66
N ARG A 294 -40.99 -23.90 38.27
CA ARG A 294 -42.10 -23.61 37.38
C ARG A 294 -41.57 -22.86 36.17
N LEU A 295 -41.68 -23.49 35.00
CA LEU A 295 -41.29 -22.95 33.70
C LEU A 295 -42.54 -22.78 32.86
N ASP A 296 -42.63 -21.66 32.14
CA ASP A 296 -43.72 -21.38 31.21
C ASP A 296 -43.16 -20.77 29.93
N GLY A 297 -43.25 -21.49 28.80
CA GLY A 297 -42.78 -21.01 27.50
C GLY A 297 -41.27 -20.79 27.41
N VAL A 298 -40.47 -21.51 28.21
CA VAL A 298 -39.00 -21.34 28.26
C VAL A 298 -38.31 -22.38 27.37
N PRO A 299 -37.34 -22.00 26.51
CA PRO A 299 -36.50 -22.95 25.76
C PRO A 299 -35.87 -24.02 26.67
N TRP A 300 -35.89 -25.29 26.24
CA TRP A 300 -35.43 -26.40 27.10
C TRP A 300 -33.94 -26.34 27.46
N ASP A 301 -33.11 -25.76 26.60
CA ASP A 301 -31.67 -25.57 26.80
C ASP A 301 -31.40 -24.47 27.84
N GLN A 302 -32.23 -23.42 27.87
CA GLN A 302 -32.25 -22.41 28.93
C GLN A 302 -32.68 -23.02 30.26
N ALA A 303 -33.74 -23.82 30.24
CA ALA A 303 -34.22 -24.53 31.41
C ALA A 303 -33.16 -25.49 31.97
N LEU A 304 -32.51 -26.27 31.10
CA LEU A 304 -31.43 -27.19 31.45
C LEU A 304 -30.25 -26.44 32.08
N ASP A 305 -29.77 -25.38 31.43
CA ASP A 305 -28.63 -24.58 31.94
C ASP A 305 -28.94 -23.95 33.31
N MET A 306 -30.17 -23.46 33.51
CA MET A 306 -30.61 -22.91 34.79
C MET A 306 -30.65 -23.97 35.89
N ILE A 307 -31.17 -25.18 35.59
CA ILE A 307 -31.21 -26.29 36.53
C ILE A 307 -29.78 -26.72 36.93
N LEU A 308 -28.88 -26.82 35.95
CA LEU A 308 -27.49 -27.18 36.18
C LEU A 308 -26.77 -26.13 37.05
N LYS A 309 -26.94 -24.82 36.76
CA LYS A 309 -26.37 -23.72 37.54
C LYS A 309 -26.86 -23.66 38.99
N ILE A 310 -28.17 -23.80 39.22
CA ILE A 310 -28.76 -23.77 40.57
C ILE A 310 -28.22 -24.90 41.46
N ARG A 311 -27.88 -26.05 40.85
CA ARG A 311 -27.41 -27.24 41.56
C ARG A 311 -25.90 -27.47 41.46
N GLY A 312 -25.15 -26.55 40.85
CA GLY A 312 -23.68 -26.66 40.71
C GLY A 312 -23.23 -27.84 39.84
N LEU A 313 -24.06 -28.25 38.87
CA LEU A 313 -23.80 -29.35 37.96
C LEU A 313 -23.19 -28.82 36.65
N GLY A 314 -22.29 -29.59 36.06
CA GLY A 314 -21.76 -29.36 34.72
C GLY A 314 -22.42 -30.29 33.70
N LYS A 315 -22.33 -29.91 32.42
CA LYS A 315 -22.76 -30.74 31.28
C LYS A 315 -21.61 -30.97 30.31
N ARG A 316 -21.55 -32.17 29.73
CA ARG A 316 -20.71 -32.49 28.56
C ARG A 316 -21.54 -33.21 27.52
N MET A 317 -21.48 -32.75 26.28
CA MET A 317 -22.17 -33.35 25.14
C MET A 317 -21.17 -34.14 24.32
N GLU A 318 -21.39 -35.45 24.20
CA GLU A 318 -20.64 -36.32 23.30
C GLU A 318 -21.61 -36.92 22.28
N GLY A 319 -21.74 -36.25 21.13
CA GLY A 319 -22.72 -36.60 20.10
C GLY A 319 -24.16 -36.51 20.62
N ASN A 320 -24.84 -37.66 20.75
CA ASN A 320 -26.23 -37.78 21.22
C ASN A 320 -26.36 -38.10 22.72
N ILE A 321 -25.25 -38.08 23.48
CA ILE A 321 -25.23 -38.41 24.90
C ILE A 321 -24.89 -37.14 25.69
N LEU A 322 -25.77 -36.78 26.61
CA LEU A 322 -25.57 -35.71 27.60
C LEU A 322 -25.07 -36.33 28.91
N LEU A 323 -23.82 -36.07 29.26
CA LEU A 323 -23.25 -36.41 30.56
C LEU A 323 -23.48 -35.26 31.54
N VAL A 324 -24.11 -35.56 32.68
CA VAL A 324 -24.31 -34.60 33.77
C VAL A 324 -23.66 -35.12 35.05
N ALA A 325 -22.77 -34.31 35.62
CA ALA A 325 -22.08 -34.59 36.87
C ALA A 325 -21.85 -33.26 37.64
N PRO A 326 -21.46 -33.28 38.93
CA PRO A 326 -21.01 -32.07 39.63
C PRO A 326 -19.91 -31.36 38.84
N ALA A 327 -19.97 -30.02 38.76
CA ALA A 327 -19.04 -29.25 37.94
C ALA A 327 -17.56 -29.46 38.34
N GLU A 328 -17.31 -29.69 39.62
CA GLU A 328 -15.98 -29.99 40.15
C GLU A 328 -15.44 -31.36 39.67
N GLU A 329 -16.29 -32.39 39.60
CA GLU A 329 -15.90 -33.71 39.11
C GLU A 329 -15.54 -33.68 37.62
N LEU A 330 -16.32 -32.93 36.82
CA LEU A 330 -16.05 -32.71 35.39
C LEU A 330 -14.74 -31.95 35.18
N ALA A 331 -14.50 -30.87 35.92
CA ALA A 331 -13.27 -30.09 35.83
C ALA A 331 -12.03 -30.92 36.20
N ILE A 332 -12.13 -31.79 37.21
CA ILE A 332 -11.05 -32.70 37.60
C ILE A 332 -10.75 -33.70 36.47
N ARG A 333 -11.77 -34.32 35.87
CA ARG A 333 -11.57 -35.25 34.75
C ARG A 333 -10.96 -34.56 33.53
N GLU A 334 -11.43 -33.38 33.17
CA GLU A 334 -10.89 -32.62 32.04
C GLU A 334 -9.43 -32.21 32.27
N ALA A 335 -9.11 -31.73 33.47
CA ALA A 335 -7.73 -31.44 33.83
C ALA A 335 -6.85 -32.71 33.79
N GLN A 336 -7.39 -33.86 34.19
CA GLN A 336 -6.68 -35.15 34.13
C GLN A 336 -6.50 -35.64 32.69
N GLU A 337 -7.50 -35.48 31.83
CA GLU A 337 -7.42 -35.81 30.40
C GLU A 337 -6.40 -34.94 29.67
N LEU A 338 -6.41 -33.62 29.91
CA LEU A 338 -5.43 -32.70 29.35
C LEU A 338 -4.01 -33.00 29.85
N ARG A 339 -3.85 -33.31 31.14
CA ARG A 339 -2.55 -33.77 31.69
C ARG A 339 -2.12 -35.07 31.06
N ALA A 340 -3.02 -36.04 30.91
CA ALA A 340 -2.71 -37.31 30.26
C ALA A 340 -2.31 -37.11 28.79
N GLN A 341 -2.97 -36.20 28.06
CA GLN A 341 -2.58 -35.84 26.69
C GLN A 341 -1.17 -35.21 26.65
N GLN A 342 -0.89 -34.26 27.56
CA GLN A 342 0.45 -33.66 27.68
C GLN A 342 1.51 -34.69 28.07
N GLU A 343 1.19 -35.65 28.95
CA GLU A 343 2.09 -36.73 29.32
C GLU A 343 2.34 -37.69 28.14
N VAL A 344 1.31 -38.02 27.36
CA VAL A 344 1.45 -38.82 26.13
C VAL A 344 2.35 -38.10 25.12
N GLU A 345 2.16 -36.80 24.93
CA GLU A 345 3.01 -35.98 24.06
C GLU A 345 4.45 -35.94 24.55
N LYS A 346 4.67 -35.80 25.86
CA LYS A 346 6.00 -35.86 26.48
C LYS A 346 6.66 -37.23 26.37
N LEU A 347 5.89 -38.31 26.29
CA LEU A 347 6.37 -39.68 26.15
C LEU A 347 6.55 -40.12 24.69
N ALA A 348 6.18 -39.29 23.72
CA ALA A 348 6.34 -39.60 22.31
C ALA A 348 7.82 -39.90 21.96
N PRO A 349 8.09 -40.86 21.08
CA PRO A 349 9.45 -41.18 20.64
C PRO A 349 10.04 -40.02 19.82
N LEU A 350 11.33 -39.74 20.05
CA LEU A 350 12.09 -38.74 19.31
C LEU A 350 12.78 -39.40 18.11
N PHE A 351 12.71 -38.76 16.95
CA PHE A 351 13.44 -39.14 15.75
C PHE A 351 14.47 -38.07 15.42
N ALA A 352 15.54 -38.46 14.74
CA ALA A 352 16.57 -37.55 14.27
C ALA A 352 16.60 -37.57 12.75
N GLU A 353 16.52 -36.40 12.12
CA GLU A 353 16.51 -36.26 10.67
C GLU A 353 17.52 -35.21 10.21
N TYR A 354 18.21 -35.52 9.11
CA TYR A 354 19.09 -34.60 8.42
C TYR A 354 18.33 -33.89 7.32
N VAL A 355 18.28 -32.56 7.38
CA VAL A 355 17.69 -31.72 6.33
C VAL A 355 18.80 -30.90 5.68
N GLN A 356 18.97 -31.10 4.38
CA GLN A 356 19.93 -30.35 3.58
C GLN A 356 19.31 -29.04 3.09
N ILE A 357 20.07 -27.94 3.19
CA ILE A 357 19.63 -26.60 2.78
C ILE A 357 20.47 -26.16 1.59
N ASN A 358 19.85 -25.63 0.54
CA ASN A 358 20.49 -25.39 -0.75
C ASN A 358 20.84 -23.92 -0.97
N TYR A 359 19.92 -23.00 -0.64
CA TYR A 359 20.05 -21.56 -0.93
C TYR A 359 20.30 -20.74 0.33
N ALA A 360 19.61 -21.07 1.44
CA ALA A 360 19.80 -20.39 2.71
C ALA A 360 20.99 -20.94 3.52
N LYS A 361 21.47 -20.17 4.51
CA LYS A 361 22.48 -20.65 5.46
C LYS A 361 21.80 -21.49 6.54
N ALA A 362 22.33 -22.68 6.80
CA ALA A 362 21.83 -23.60 7.82
C ALA A 362 21.81 -23.00 9.23
N ASP A 363 22.80 -22.16 9.55
CA ASP A 363 22.87 -21.44 10.82
C ASP A 363 21.70 -20.48 11.03
N THR A 364 21.30 -19.73 10.00
CA THR A 364 20.17 -18.79 10.06
C THR A 364 18.83 -19.51 10.21
N ILE A 365 18.66 -20.67 9.58
CA ILE A 365 17.45 -21.48 9.78
C ILE A 365 17.44 -22.11 11.18
N ALA A 366 18.58 -22.61 11.65
CA ALA A 366 18.67 -23.20 12.98
C ALA A 366 18.43 -22.19 14.11
N SER A 367 18.85 -20.93 13.95
CA SER A 367 18.56 -19.88 14.93
C SER A 367 17.07 -19.52 14.97
N LEU A 368 16.39 -19.54 13.82
CA LEU A 368 14.93 -19.38 13.76
C LEU A 368 14.19 -20.55 14.43
N LEU A 369 14.64 -21.79 14.22
CA LEU A 369 14.04 -22.97 14.85
C LEU A 369 14.28 -23.04 16.36
N LYS A 370 15.42 -22.53 16.84
CA LYS A 370 15.76 -22.45 18.27
C LYS A 370 15.06 -21.31 19.01
N ASN A 371 14.41 -20.40 18.30
CA ASN A 371 13.78 -19.24 18.93
C ASN A 371 12.58 -19.70 19.79
N GLU A 372 12.67 -19.51 21.11
CA GLU A 372 11.67 -19.96 22.09
C GLU A 372 10.30 -19.30 21.88
N GLU A 373 10.26 -18.10 21.28
CA GLU A 373 9.00 -17.40 20.98
C GLU A 373 8.19 -18.10 19.88
N ALA A 374 8.86 -18.79 18.95
CA ALA A 374 8.19 -19.44 17.82
C ALA A 374 7.65 -20.84 18.19
N ASN A 375 8.10 -21.44 19.30
CA ASN A 375 7.64 -22.75 19.81
C ASN A 375 7.54 -23.85 18.73
N MET A 376 8.45 -23.83 17.74
CA MET A 376 8.45 -24.75 16.59
C MET A 376 9.03 -26.12 16.92
N LEU A 377 9.78 -26.22 18.02
CA LEU A 377 10.33 -27.45 18.56
C LEU A 377 9.58 -27.82 19.84
N SER A 378 9.51 -29.11 20.15
CA SER A 378 9.02 -29.54 21.47
C SER A 378 10.00 -29.16 22.59
N GLU A 379 9.56 -29.21 23.85
CA GLU A 379 10.43 -29.01 25.03
C GLU A 379 11.69 -29.92 25.01
N ARG A 380 11.63 -31.05 24.31
CA ARG A 380 12.72 -32.03 24.19
C ARG A 380 13.45 -31.97 22.85
N GLY A 381 13.00 -31.08 21.98
CA GLY A 381 13.53 -30.86 20.64
C GLY A 381 14.92 -30.23 20.68
N SER A 382 15.77 -30.59 19.72
CA SER A 382 17.09 -29.98 19.58
C SER A 382 17.51 -29.88 18.12
N VAL A 383 18.12 -28.76 17.74
CA VAL A 383 18.65 -28.53 16.39
C VAL A 383 20.15 -28.28 16.46
N THR A 384 20.91 -29.00 15.66
CA THR A 384 22.34 -28.76 15.44
C THR A 384 22.63 -28.51 13.98
N VAL A 385 23.71 -27.79 13.70
CA VAL A 385 24.11 -27.39 12.35
C VAL A 385 25.45 -28.07 12.04
N ASP A 386 25.56 -28.70 10.88
CA ASP A 386 26.85 -29.02 10.26
C ASP A 386 27.12 -27.97 9.17
N GLU A 387 27.98 -27.01 9.47
CA GLU A 387 28.33 -25.91 8.57
C GLU A 387 29.07 -26.38 7.32
N ARG A 388 29.83 -27.48 7.41
CA ARG A 388 30.65 -27.97 6.29
C ARG A 388 29.78 -28.52 5.16
N THR A 389 28.64 -29.12 5.50
CA THR A 389 27.68 -29.68 4.53
C THR A 389 26.42 -28.84 4.37
N ASN A 390 26.29 -27.71 5.07
CA ASN A 390 25.09 -26.87 5.12
C ASN A 390 23.81 -27.69 5.42
N THR A 391 23.91 -28.60 6.39
CA THR A 391 22.81 -29.48 6.81
C THR A 391 22.43 -29.20 8.25
N ILE A 392 21.14 -29.22 8.56
CA ILE A 392 20.64 -29.20 9.93
C ILE A 392 20.26 -30.61 10.37
N LEU A 393 20.65 -30.98 11.58
CA LEU A 393 20.19 -32.18 12.26
C LEU A 393 19.13 -31.76 13.28
N VAL A 394 17.89 -32.17 13.03
CA VAL A 394 16.75 -31.86 13.88
C VAL A 394 16.36 -33.14 14.60
N ARG A 395 16.26 -33.07 15.93
CA ARG A 395 15.79 -34.19 16.76
C ARG A 395 14.53 -33.78 17.50
N ASP A 396 13.39 -34.34 17.11
CA ASP A 396 12.09 -34.03 17.71
C ASP A 396 11.07 -35.17 17.48
N THR A 397 9.82 -34.98 17.89
CA THR A 397 8.67 -35.84 17.58
C THR A 397 8.37 -35.82 16.08
N ALA A 398 7.73 -36.88 15.58
CA ALA A 398 7.40 -37.00 14.16
C ALA A 398 6.51 -35.86 13.63
N VAL A 399 5.64 -35.30 14.47
CA VAL A 399 4.73 -34.19 14.11
C VAL A 399 5.53 -32.91 13.88
N GLN A 400 6.46 -32.58 14.79
CA GLN A 400 7.28 -31.37 14.67
C GLN A 400 8.29 -31.48 13.53
N LEU A 401 8.85 -32.66 13.26
CA LEU A 401 9.75 -32.86 12.12
C LEU A 401 9.07 -32.59 10.77
N GLU A 402 7.79 -32.97 10.61
CA GLU A 402 7.02 -32.65 9.40
C GLU A 402 6.80 -31.14 9.26
N GLU A 403 6.49 -30.44 10.35
CA GLU A 403 6.33 -28.98 10.34
C GLU A 403 7.64 -28.26 9.98
N VAL A 404 8.76 -28.69 10.55
CA VAL A 404 10.09 -28.18 10.22
C VAL A 404 10.39 -28.41 8.73
N ARG A 405 10.07 -29.58 8.18
CA ARG A 405 10.26 -29.87 6.74
C ARG A 405 9.44 -28.91 5.87
N ARG A 406 8.17 -28.68 6.21
CA ARG A 406 7.31 -27.73 5.50
C ARG A 406 7.87 -26.31 5.55
N LEU A 407 8.32 -25.87 6.71
CA LEU A 407 8.91 -24.54 6.89
C LEU A 407 10.19 -24.36 6.08
N VAL A 408 11.11 -25.34 6.15
CA VAL A 408 12.37 -25.30 5.37
C VAL A 408 12.08 -25.23 3.87
N ALA A 409 11.09 -25.98 3.37
CA ALA A 409 10.71 -25.95 1.95
C ALA A 409 10.15 -24.59 1.50
N VAL A 410 9.53 -23.82 2.41
CA VAL A 410 9.04 -22.46 2.11
C VAL A 410 10.18 -21.44 2.14
N LEU A 411 11.11 -21.57 3.09
CA LEU A 411 12.20 -20.62 3.30
C LEU A 411 13.40 -20.81 2.36
N ASP A 412 13.71 -22.06 1.97
CA ASP A 412 14.86 -22.40 1.12
C ASP A 412 14.56 -22.14 -0.36
N ARG A 413 14.36 -20.87 -0.72
CA ARG A 413 14.14 -20.40 -2.09
C ARG A 413 15.31 -19.54 -2.58
N PRO A 414 15.63 -19.57 -3.89
CA PRO A 414 16.67 -18.72 -4.45
C PRO A 414 16.31 -17.24 -4.28
N VAL A 415 17.28 -16.45 -3.81
CA VAL A 415 17.13 -15.00 -3.73
C VAL A 415 17.29 -14.37 -5.11
N LYS A 416 16.39 -13.45 -5.45
CA LYS A 416 16.51 -12.65 -6.68
C LYS A 416 17.73 -11.73 -6.60
N GLN A 417 18.36 -11.47 -7.73
CA GLN A 417 19.45 -10.52 -7.87
C GLN A 417 18.96 -9.23 -8.54
N VAL A 418 19.60 -8.12 -8.21
CA VAL A 418 19.34 -6.81 -8.80
C VAL A 418 20.65 -6.28 -9.37
N LEU A 419 20.62 -5.87 -10.64
CA LEU A 419 21.63 -5.05 -11.27
C LEU A 419 21.25 -3.59 -11.03
N ILE A 420 22.16 -2.81 -10.46
CA ILE A 420 21.98 -1.38 -10.25
C ILE A 420 22.98 -0.66 -11.13
N GLU A 421 22.46 0.21 -12.00
CA GLU A 421 23.24 1.14 -12.80
C GLU A 421 22.99 2.55 -12.30
N SER A 422 24.05 3.27 -11.94
CA SER A 422 24.00 4.70 -11.67
C SER A 422 24.68 5.44 -12.82
N ARG A 423 24.22 6.67 -13.11
CA ARG A 423 24.85 7.57 -14.09
C ARG A 423 25.00 8.93 -13.44
N VAL A 424 26.24 9.40 -13.33
CA VAL A 424 26.55 10.75 -12.87
C VAL A 424 27.02 11.55 -14.07
N VAL A 425 26.31 12.63 -14.37
CA VAL A 425 26.55 13.50 -15.52
C VAL A 425 26.95 14.87 -15.00
N ASN A 426 28.16 15.31 -15.34
CA ASN A 426 28.69 16.63 -15.00
C ASN A 426 28.92 17.42 -16.28
N VAL A 427 28.15 18.49 -16.46
CA VAL A 427 28.23 19.40 -17.60
C VAL A 427 28.84 20.72 -17.14
N ARG A 428 29.83 21.20 -17.89
CA ARG A 428 30.45 22.51 -17.69
C ARG A 428 30.43 23.28 -19.01
N ASP A 429 29.92 24.50 -18.96
CA ASP A 429 29.86 25.43 -20.09
C ASP A 429 30.40 26.78 -19.62
N ASN A 430 31.57 27.18 -20.14
CA ASN A 430 32.26 28.40 -19.75
C ASN A 430 32.51 29.27 -20.98
N VAL A 431 31.97 30.49 -20.94
CA VAL A 431 32.18 31.52 -21.96
C VAL A 431 32.90 32.69 -21.30
N SER A 432 34.00 33.15 -21.92
CA SER A 432 34.71 34.36 -21.49
C SER A 432 35.04 35.23 -22.68
N GLU A 433 34.63 36.49 -22.60
CA GLU A 433 34.85 37.54 -23.60
C GLU A 433 35.68 38.66 -22.95
N GLU A 434 36.71 39.13 -23.64
CA GLU A 434 37.52 40.26 -23.21
C GLU A 434 37.87 41.16 -24.39
N LEU A 435 37.68 42.46 -24.20
CA LEU A 435 38.04 43.49 -25.17
C LEU A 435 38.90 44.54 -24.48
N GLY A 436 40.05 44.83 -25.06
CA GLY A 436 41.03 45.76 -24.53
C GLY A 436 41.57 46.67 -25.61
N ILE A 437 42.13 47.79 -25.17
CA ILE A 437 42.70 48.80 -26.05
C ILE A 437 43.95 49.39 -25.41
N ARG A 438 44.95 49.66 -26.26
CA ARG A 438 46.08 50.49 -25.88
C ARG A 438 46.35 51.52 -26.96
N TRP A 439 46.60 52.75 -26.58
CA TRP A 439 46.94 53.80 -27.53
C TRP A 439 47.73 54.91 -26.86
N GLY A 440 48.46 55.67 -27.67
CA GLY A 440 49.33 56.73 -27.21
C GLY A 440 49.62 57.76 -28.28
N VAL A 441 49.94 58.97 -27.83
CA VAL A 441 50.35 60.09 -28.66
C VAL A 441 51.67 60.60 -28.12
N THR A 442 52.70 60.56 -28.96
CA THR A 442 53.97 61.23 -28.71
C THR A 442 54.09 62.41 -29.67
N ASN A 443 54.39 63.60 -29.16
CA ASN A 443 54.61 64.77 -30.01
C ASN A 443 55.80 65.59 -29.52
N THR A 444 56.53 66.19 -30.46
CA THR A 444 57.69 67.05 -30.20
C THR A 444 57.39 68.46 -30.69
N PHE A 445 57.49 69.44 -29.80
CA PHE A 445 57.31 70.86 -30.08
C PHE A 445 58.65 71.61 -29.94
N ASN A 446 58.72 72.87 -30.36
CA ASN A 446 59.98 73.64 -30.30
C ASN A 446 60.55 73.80 -28.87
N ASP A 447 59.68 73.85 -27.84
CA ASP A 447 60.07 74.10 -26.45
C ASP A 447 59.74 72.91 -25.51
N GLY A 448 59.45 71.72 -26.05
CA GLY A 448 59.12 70.55 -25.22
C GLY A 448 58.51 69.38 -25.99
N SER A 449 58.03 68.38 -25.26
CA SER A 449 57.48 67.14 -25.82
C SER A 449 56.35 66.61 -24.93
N THR A 450 55.50 65.75 -25.50
CA THR A 450 54.44 65.03 -24.79
C THR A 450 54.50 63.55 -25.15
N SER A 451 54.19 62.68 -24.19
CA SER A 451 54.18 61.23 -24.33
C SER A 451 53.31 60.60 -23.22
N GLY A 452 53.26 59.27 -23.17
CA GLY A 452 52.59 58.50 -22.12
C GLY A 452 53.23 58.59 -20.73
N SER A 453 54.55 58.76 -20.66
CA SER A 453 55.31 58.93 -19.41
C SER A 453 56.28 60.13 -19.48
N LEU A 454 56.86 60.50 -18.33
CA LEU A 454 57.85 61.57 -18.24
C LEU A 454 59.13 61.16 -18.97
N GLU A 455 59.58 59.92 -18.77
CA GLU A 455 60.71 59.30 -19.43
C GLU A 455 60.52 59.24 -20.96
N GLY A 456 59.28 58.97 -21.40
CA GLY A 456 58.91 59.02 -22.80
C GLY A 456 58.97 60.43 -23.39
N ALA A 457 58.51 61.44 -22.64
CA ALA A 457 58.62 62.83 -23.06
C ALA A 457 60.09 63.27 -23.18
N GLU A 458 60.93 62.95 -22.20
CA GLU A 458 62.38 63.26 -22.25
C GLU A 458 63.07 62.60 -23.46
N SER A 459 62.74 61.34 -23.75
CA SER A 459 63.25 60.61 -24.92
C SER A 459 62.82 61.27 -26.24
N ALA A 460 61.54 61.66 -26.32
CA ALA A 460 61.01 62.38 -27.48
C ALA A 460 61.67 63.76 -27.68
N ASN A 461 61.96 64.49 -26.59
CA ASN A 461 62.66 65.78 -26.63
C ASN A 461 64.08 65.66 -27.20
N GLN A 462 64.74 64.53 -26.93
CA GLN A 462 66.06 64.19 -27.50
C GLN A 462 65.98 63.72 -28.96
N GLY A 463 64.80 63.77 -29.60
CA GLY A 463 64.59 63.33 -30.97
C GLY A 463 64.59 61.80 -31.14
N GLN A 464 64.49 61.05 -30.04
CA GLN A 464 64.41 59.59 -30.04
C GLN A 464 62.96 59.15 -29.95
N VAL A 465 62.63 58.05 -30.64
CA VAL A 465 61.31 57.44 -30.49
C VAL A 465 61.25 56.74 -29.13
N PRO A 466 60.33 57.10 -28.21
CA PRO A 466 60.25 56.47 -26.90
C PRO A 466 59.95 54.96 -26.98
N SER A 467 60.24 54.22 -25.92
CA SER A 467 59.85 52.80 -25.83
C SER A 467 58.31 52.66 -25.90
N VAL A 468 57.79 51.48 -26.25
CA VAL A 468 56.33 51.26 -26.32
C VAL A 468 55.67 51.48 -24.96
N GLY A 469 56.31 51.06 -23.86
CA GLY A 469 55.76 51.26 -22.52
C GLY A 469 55.67 52.73 -22.10
N ASP A 470 56.54 53.59 -22.65
CA ASP A 470 56.66 55.00 -22.27
C ASP A 470 55.86 55.96 -23.17
N ARG A 471 55.30 55.47 -24.28
CA ARG A 471 54.52 56.27 -25.23
C ARG A 471 53.01 56.07 -25.17
N LEU A 472 52.54 54.99 -24.54
CA LEU A 472 51.12 54.69 -24.42
C LEU A 472 50.47 55.59 -23.34
N ASN A 473 49.39 56.28 -23.69
CA ASN A 473 48.60 57.08 -22.74
C ASN A 473 47.52 56.23 -22.06
N VAL A 474 46.98 55.24 -22.78
CA VAL A 474 46.07 54.22 -22.26
C VAL A 474 46.69 52.87 -22.57
N ASP A 475 46.91 52.07 -21.54
CA ASP A 475 47.44 50.71 -21.66
C ASP A 475 46.51 49.75 -20.92
N LEU A 476 45.38 49.43 -21.58
CA LEU A 476 44.38 48.49 -21.09
C LEU A 476 44.22 47.31 -22.08
N PRO A 477 45.30 46.60 -22.47
CA PRO A 477 45.21 45.48 -23.38
C PRO A 477 44.56 44.27 -22.70
N VAL A 478 44.15 43.29 -23.51
CA VAL A 478 43.83 41.94 -23.04
C VAL A 478 45.14 41.20 -22.75
N ALA A 479 45.30 40.65 -21.55
CA ALA A 479 46.56 40.04 -21.11
C ALA A 479 47.04 38.87 -22.00
N ASN A 480 46.09 38.06 -22.51
CA ASN A 480 46.35 36.94 -23.43
C ASN A 480 45.38 37.03 -24.63
N ALA A 481 45.51 38.07 -25.44
CA ALA A 481 44.61 38.29 -26.57
C ALA A 481 44.66 37.13 -27.59
N ALA A 482 43.49 36.71 -28.09
CA ALA A 482 43.41 35.77 -29.22
C ALA A 482 43.82 36.45 -30.54
N GLY A 483 43.57 37.76 -30.65
CA GLY A 483 44.01 38.58 -31.76
C GLY A 483 44.19 40.03 -31.34
N SER A 484 45.14 40.70 -31.96
CA SER A 484 45.27 42.14 -31.88
C SER A 484 45.51 42.76 -33.25
N ILE A 485 45.06 44.00 -33.41
CA ILE A 485 45.30 44.82 -34.60
C ILE A 485 45.84 46.18 -34.15
N ALA A 486 47.02 46.52 -34.66
CA ALA A 486 47.71 47.76 -34.34
C ALA A 486 47.81 48.67 -35.57
N PHE A 487 47.50 49.95 -35.37
CA PHE A 487 47.67 51.04 -36.31
C PHE A 487 48.70 52.00 -35.72
N GLN A 488 49.74 52.27 -36.48
CA GLN A 488 50.75 53.26 -36.12
C GLN A 488 50.84 54.28 -37.23
N VAL A 489 50.72 55.55 -36.86
CA VAL A 489 51.02 56.69 -37.73
C VAL A 489 52.32 57.30 -37.21
N ALA A 490 53.45 56.87 -37.79
CA ALA A 490 54.77 57.31 -37.36
C ALA A 490 55.28 58.47 -38.23
N LYS A 491 55.75 59.54 -37.57
CA LYS A 491 56.57 60.62 -38.14
C LYS A 491 55.87 61.42 -39.24
N LEU A 492 54.82 62.14 -38.84
CA LEU A 492 54.39 63.33 -39.59
C LEU A 492 55.55 64.32 -39.66
N ALA A 493 55.51 65.30 -40.57
CA ALA A 493 56.56 66.32 -40.71
C ALA A 493 56.91 67.05 -39.40
N ASP A 494 55.98 67.03 -38.44
CA ASP A 494 56.04 67.68 -37.14
C ASP A 494 56.52 66.77 -35.99
N GLY A 495 56.95 65.52 -36.28
CA GLY A 495 57.50 64.59 -35.27
C GLY A 495 56.45 63.81 -34.46
N THR A 496 55.16 63.97 -34.75
CA THR A 496 54.07 63.26 -34.07
C THR A 496 54.03 61.77 -34.40
N ILE A 497 53.76 60.96 -33.37
CA ILE A 497 53.53 59.51 -33.45
C ILE A 497 52.21 59.21 -32.77
N ILE A 498 51.34 58.45 -33.45
CA ILE A 498 50.09 57.96 -32.88
C ILE A 498 50.11 56.44 -32.99
N ASP A 499 49.98 55.79 -31.84
CA ASP A 499 49.89 54.33 -31.71
C ASP A 499 48.47 53.97 -31.23
N LEU A 500 47.82 53.02 -31.88
CA LEU A 500 46.49 52.51 -31.52
C LEU A 500 46.48 51.00 -31.73
N GLU A 501 46.14 50.23 -30.71
CA GLU A 501 45.97 48.79 -30.81
C GLU A 501 44.72 48.33 -30.09
N LEU A 502 43.95 47.51 -30.78
CA LEU A 502 42.79 46.81 -30.24
C LEU A 502 43.15 45.35 -30.07
N SER A 503 42.83 44.80 -28.91
CA SER A 503 43.06 43.40 -28.55
C SER A 503 41.77 42.77 -28.09
N ALA A 504 41.48 41.56 -28.54
CA ALA A 504 40.26 40.84 -28.20
C ALA A 504 40.54 39.36 -27.89
N LEU A 505 39.69 38.78 -27.04
CA LEU A 505 39.68 37.37 -26.67
C LEU A 505 38.23 36.91 -26.50
N GLU A 506 37.89 35.81 -27.12
CA GLU A 506 36.64 35.08 -26.86
C GLU A 506 37.00 33.59 -26.72
N ILE A 507 36.66 33.00 -25.58
CA ILE A 507 36.91 31.59 -25.26
C ILE A 507 35.58 30.95 -24.91
N GLU A 508 35.26 29.84 -25.57
CA GLU A 508 34.15 28.96 -25.25
C GLU A 508 34.69 27.56 -24.91
N ASN A 509 34.42 27.09 -23.69
CA ASN A 509 34.84 25.78 -23.19
C ASN A 509 33.61 24.98 -22.77
N LYS A 510 33.34 23.87 -23.47
CA LYS A 510 32.27 22.93 -23.15
C LYS A 510 32.84 21.57 -22.80
N GLY A 511 32.41 21.01 -21.68
CA GLY A 511 32.81 19.69 -21.21
C GLY A 511 31.61 18.93 -20.66
N GLU A 512 31.53 17.65 -21.02
CA GLU A 512 30.56 16.71 -20.46
C GLU A 512 31.32 15.47 -19.96
N VAL A 513 31.12 15.12 -18.70
CA VAL A 513 31.72 13.95 -18.07
C VAL A 513 30.60 13.03 -17.59
N VAL A 514 30.58 11.80 -18.08
CA VAL A 514 29.61 10.76 -17.70
C VAL A 514 30.33 9.62 -17.01
N ALA A 515 29.94 9.33 -15.77
CA ALA A 515 30.40 8.17 -15.02
C ALA A 515 29.24 7.21 -14.79
N SER A 516 29.41 5.93 -15.17
CA SER A 516 28.33 4.93 -15.09
C SER A 516 28.72 3.67 -14.31
N PRO A 517 28.83 3.73 -12.97
CA PRO A 517 29.11 2.55 -12.15
C PRO A 517 27.94 1.55 -12.19
N ARG A 518 28.28 0.26 -12.26
CA ARG A 518 27.31 -0.84 -12.30
C ARG A 518 27.69 -1.91 -11.28
N ILE A 519 26.71 -2.39 -10.54
CA ILE A 519 26.91 -3.43 -9.52
C ILE A 519 25.71 -4.38 -9.47
N THR A 520 25.97 -5.67 -9.34
CA THR A 520 24.94 -6.69 -9.12
C THR A 520 25.03 -7.17 -7.69
N THR A 521 23.90 -7.26 -7.00
CA THR A 521 23.83 -7.81 -5.65
C THR A 521 22.53 -8.59 -5.43
N ALA A 522 22.52 -9.44 -4.42
CA ALA A 522 21.32 -10.16 -3.99
C ALA A 522 20.37 -9.23 -3.24
N ASN A 523 19.08 -9.57 -3.22
CA ASN A 523 18.08 -8.86 -2.43
C ASN A 523 18.51 -8.73 -0.95
N GLN A 524 18.36 -7.53 -0.38
CA GLN A 524 18.73 -7.16 1.00
C GLN A 524 20.23 -7.33 1.35
N LYS A 525 21.13 -7.41 0.36
CA LYS A 525 22.57 -7.46 0.60
C LYS A 525 23.27 -6.17 0.17
N PRO A 526 23.97 -5.48 1.10
CA PRO A 526 24.72 -4.29 0.76
C PRO A 526 25.88 -4.65 -0.15
N ALA A 527 26.12 -3.82 -1.15
CA ALA A 527 27.24 -3.95 -2.06
C ALA A 527 27.83 -2.58 -2.37
N TYR A 528 29.11 -2.53 -2.70
CA TYR A 528 29.77 -1.28 -3.08
C TYR A 528 30.80 -1.49 -4.18
N ILE A 529 31.02 -0.45 -4.98
CA ILE A 529 32.07 -0.35 -6.00
C ILE A 529 32.75 1.01 -5.86
N GLU A 530 34.08 1.03 -5.84
CA GLU A 530 34.90 2.24 -5.65
C GLU A 530 36.02 2.27 -6.70
N GLN A 531 36.25 3.42 -7.31
CA GLN A 531 37.38 3.66 -8.23
C GLN A 531 37.97 5.05 -7.97
N GLY A 532 39.28 5.13 -7.77
CA GLY A 532 39.99 6.41 -7.62
C GLY A 532 41.35 6.23 -6.98
N VAL A 533 41.77 7.22 -6.20
CA VAL A 533 43.10 7.26 -5.57
C VAL A 533 42.98 7.55 -4.07
N GLU A 534 44.00 7.15 -3.32
CA GLU A 534 44.15 7.49 -1.91
C GLU A 534 45.28 8.50 -1.74
N ILE A 535 44.96 9.65 -1.14
CA ILE A 535 45.88 10.76 -0.93
C ILE A 535 46.41 10.68 0.51
N PRO A 536 47.72 10.61 0.73
CA PRO A 536 48.31 10.62 2.07
C PRO A 536 48.26 12.01 2.69
N TYR A 537 47.80 12.09 3.94
CA TYR A 537 47.81 13.28 4.79
C TYR A 537 48.71 13.05 6.00
N GLU A 538 49.48 14.05 6.35
CA GLU A 538 50.27 14.05 7.57
C GLU A 538 49.42 14.51 8.75
N GLU A 539 49.19 13.63 9.72
CA GLU A 539 48.55 13.95 11.00
C GLU A 539 49.58 14.02 12.11
N SER A 540 49.53 15.10 12.89
CA SER A 540 50.32 15.24 14.11
C SER A 540 49.73 14.36 15.21
N THR A 541 50.45 13.31 15.62
CA THR A 541 50.04 12.50 16.77
C THR A 541 50.35 13.22 18.09
N SER A 542 49.66 12.84 19.16
CA SER A 542 49.85 13.41 20.52
C SER A 542 51.25 13.22 21.10
N SER A 543 52.06 12.32 20.53
CA SER A 543 53.46 12.07 20.90
C SER A 543 54.47 12.91 20.11
N GLY A 544 54.02 13.77 19.19
CA GLY A 544 54.89 14.59 18.34
C GLY A 544 55.49 13.87 17.13
N ALA A 545 55.09 12.62 16.88
CA ALA A 545 55.44 11.89 15.66
C ALA A 545 54.41 12.17 14.54
N THR A 546 54.87 12.18 13.29
CA THR A 546 53.99 12.29 12.11
C THR A 546 53.41 10.92 11.77
N ASN A 547 52.08 10.81 11.74
CA ASN A 547 51.37 9.63 11.20
C ASN A 547 50.85 9.97 9.80
N ILE A 548 50.86 9.00 8.89
CA ILE A 548 50.32 9.18 7.54
C ILE A 548 48.94 8.53 7.48
N GLU A 549 47.89 9.32 7.26
CA GLU A 549 46.51 8.86 7.06
C GLU A 549 46.15 8.97 5.57
N PHE A 550 45.60 7.91 4.98
CA PHE A 550 45.15 7.91 3.59
C PHE A 550 43.68 8.33 3.51
N LYS A 551 43.38 9.40 2.77
CA LYS A 551 42.01 9.81 2.46
C LYS A 551 41.67 9.47 1.02
N LYS A 552 40.49 8.87 0.84
CA LYS A 552 40.00 8.44 -0.47
C LYS A 552 39.47 9.62 -1.28
N ALA A 553 39.89 9.73 -2.54
CA ALA A 553 39.26 10.54 -3.58
C ALA A 553 38.77 9.58 -4.68
N VAL A 554 37.56 9.05 -4.48
CA VAL A 554 36.99 7.98 -5.30
C VAL A 554 35.58 8.31 -5.78
N LEU A 555 35.25 7.79 -6.96
CA LEU A 555 33.86 7.56 -7.36
C LEU A 555 33.39 6.30 -6.63
N SER A 556 32.40 6.42 -5.74
CA SER A 556 31.79 5.29 -5.04
C SER A 556 30.31 5.18 -5.32
N LEU A 557 29.84 3.94 -5.48
CA LEU A 557 28.42 3.58 -5.41
C LEU A 557 28.28 2.51 -4.34
N ARG A 558 27.53 2.83 -3.29
CA ARG A 558 27.11 1.88 -2.25
C ARG A 558 25.60 1.76 -2.27
N VAL A 559 25.11 0.53 -2.32
CA VAL A 559 23.69 0.26 -2.48
C VAL A 559 23.23 -0.94 -1.67
N THR A 560 22.03 -0.85 -1.11
CA THR A 560 21.29 -1.98 -0.58
C THR A 560 19.92 -2.04 -1.26
N PRO A 561 19.64 -3.04 -2.12
CA PRO A 561 18.34 -3.16 -2.76
C PRO A 561 17.37 -3.98 -1.91
N HIS A 562 16.09 -3.64 -1.99
CA HIS A 562 15.00 -4.42 -1.43
C HIS A 562 13.86 -4.55 -2.46
N ILE A 563 13.59 -5.77 -2.92
CA ILE A 563 12.55 -6.07 -3.90
C ILE A 563 11.22 -6.27 -3.18
N THR A 564 10.21 -5.52 -3.59
CA THR A 564 8.83 -5.64 -3.09
C THR A 564 8.03 -6.69 -3.88
N PRO A 565 6.91 -7.21 -3.33
CA PRO A 565 6.10 -8.25 -3.99
C PRO A 565 5.53 -7.85 -5.35
N ASP A 566 5.34 -6.56 -5.61
CA ASP A 566 4.88 -5.98 -6.87
C ASP A 566 6.02 -5.71 -7.88
N ASN A 567 7.21 -6.26 -7.65
CA ASN A 567 8.42 -6.12 -8.47
C ASN A 567 8.98 -4.68 -8.56
N ARG A 568 8.73 -3.83 -7.57
CA ARG A 568 9.46 -2.57 -7.40
C ARG A 568 10.71 -2.78 -6.55
N ILE A 569 11.65 -1.85 -6.64
CA ILE A 569 12.92 -1.93 -5.92
C ILE A 569 13.06 -0.68 -5.05
N ILE A 570 13.11 -0.87 -3.74
CA ILE A 570 13.58 0.14 -2.79
C ILE A 570 15.10 0.10 -2.81
N LEU A 571 15.74 1.24 -3.02
CA LEU A 571 17.18 1.38 -3.07
C LEU A 571 17.63 2.36 -1.99
N ASP A 572 18.45 1.88 -1.06
CA ASP A 572 19.27 2.73 -0.21
C ASP A 572 20.58 3.02 -0.93
N LEU A 573 20.80 4.27 -1.34
CA LEU A 573 21.90 4.67 -2.20
C LEU A 573 22.78 5.70 -1.51
N VAL A 574 24.09 5.46 -1.56
CA VAL A 574 25.12 6.46 -1.27
C VAL A 574 26.07 6.51 -2.46
N ILE A 575 26.08 7.65 -3.15
CA ILE A 575 26.94 7.88 -4.31
C ILE A 575 27.86 9.03 -3.98
N THR A 576 29.17 8.82 -4.12
CA THR A 576 30.17 9.88 -3.99
C THR A 576 30.95 10.01 -5.28
N GLN A 577 31.29 11.24 -5.65
CA GLN A 577 32.22 11.55 -6.72
C GLN A 577 33.24 12.54 -6.17
N ASP A 578 34.36 11.99 -5.72
CA ASP A 578 35.42 12.78 -5.11
C ASP A 578 36.60 12.86 -6.08
N SER A 579 37.17 14.05 -6.23
CA SER A 579 38.36 14.29 -7.07
C SER A 579 39.45 15.03 -6.31
N GLN A 580 40.67 14.88 -6.79
CA GLN A 580 41.81 15.65 -6.30
C GLN A 580 41.62 17.13 -6.62
N GLY A 581 41.55 17.96 -5.58
CA GLY A 581 41.44 19.42 -5.69
C GLY A 581 42.82 20.10 -5.70
N GLU A 582 42.83 21.41 -5.43
CA GLU A 582 44.07 22.21 -5.42
C GLU A 582 44.93 21.96 -4.17
N GLU A 583 46.24 22.15 -4.31
CA GLU A 583 47.15 22.15 -3.16
C GLU A 583 47.04 23.44 -2.34
N VAL A 584 46.55 23.30 -1.12
CA VAL A 584 46.39 24.40 -0.17
C VAL A 584 47.53 24.42 0.86
N PRO A 585 47.99 25.61 1.28
CA PRO A 585 48.98 25.72 2.35
C PRO A 585 48.37 25.29 3.68
N THR A 586 49.08 24.45 4.43
CA THR A 586 48.67 24.04 5.78
C THR A 586 49.24 24.98 6.83
N SER A 587 48.56 25.08 7.98
CA SER A 587 49.02 25.88 9.13
C SER A 587 50.38 25.44 9.69
N ALA A 588 50.84 24.23 9.35
CA ALA A 588 52.13 23.69 9.75
C ALA A 588 53.28 24.01 8.75
N GLY A 589 53.03 24.81 7.71
CA GLY A 589 54.04 25.19 6.71
C GLY A 589 54.26 24.18 5.59
N GLY A 590 53.42 23.14 5.49
CA GLY A 590 53.39 22.17 4.39
C GLY A 590 52.34 22.52 3.33
N ARG A 591 52.24 21.69 2.29
CA ARG A 591 51.17 21.75 1.28
C ARG A 591 50.36 20.46 1.39
N ALA A 592 49.04 20.58 1.48
CA ALA A 592 48.12 19.44 1.46
C ALA A 592 47.19 19.59 0.27
N VAL A 593 46.86 18.48 -0.38
CA VAL A 593 45.91 18.50 -1.48
C VAL A 593 44.50 18.61 -0.92
N ALA A 594 43.65 19.49 -1.46
CA ALA A 594 42.23 19.52 -1.15
C ALA A 594 41.50 18.36 -1.86
N ILE A 595 40.31 17.98 -1.38
CA ILE A 595 39.44 17.01 -2.06
C ILE A 595 38.14 17.72 -2.41
N ASP A 596 37.84 17.77 -3.71
CA ASP A 596 36.55 18.23 -4.19
C ASP A 596 35.55 17.08 -4.00
N LYS A 597 34.56 17.27 -3.13
CA LYS A 597 33.63 16.23 -2.71
C LYS A 597 32.23 16.48 -3.28
N GLN A 598 31.62 15.46 -3.89
CA GLN A 598 30.23 15.47 -4.32
C GLN A 598 29.54 14.22 -3.79
N GLU A 599 28.50 14.35 -2.95
CA GLU A 599 27.88 13.20 -2.30
C GLU A 599 26.35 13.33 -2.29
N ILE A 600 25.66 12.21 -2.53
CA ILE A 600 24.22 12.06 -2.37
C ILE A 600 23.93 10.79 -1.57
N GLY A 601 23.10 10.91 -0.54
CA GLY A 601 22.57 9.80 0.25
C GLY A 601 21.05 9.87 0.26
N THR A 602 20.37 8.86 -0.27
CA THR A 602 18.91 8.86 -0.37
C THR A 602 18.34 7.45 -0.40
N GLN A 603 17.05 7.33 -0.06
CA GLN A 603 16.26 6.12 -0.22
C GLN A 603 15.16 6.41 -1.23
N VAL A 604 15.08 5.60 -2.30
CA VAL A 604 14.08 5.77 -3.36
C VAL A 604 13.41 4.45 -3.71
N LEU A 605 12.12 4.53 -4.07
CA LEU A 605 11.37 3.41 -4.65
C LEU A 605 11.33 3.62 -6.16
N VAL A 606 11.77 2.61 -6.91
CA VAL A 606 11.87 2.68 -8.38
C VAL A 606 11.27 1.43 -9.00
N ASP A 607 10.61 1.58 -10.13
CA ASP A 607 10.08 0.47 -10.91
C ASP A 607 11.21 -0.32 -11.59
N ASN A 608 10.96 -1.61 -11.84
CA ASN A 608 11.96 -2.49 -12.44
C ASN A 608 12.30 -2.07 -13.87
N GLY A 609 13.56 -1.67 -14.09
CA GLY A 609 14.10 -1.27 -15.38
C GLY A 609 13.88 0.20 -15.74
N GLU A 610 13.23 0.98 -14.87
CA GLU A 610 13.01 2.41 -15.09
C GLU A 610 14.14 3.25 -14.50
N THR A 611 14.39 4.41 -15.12
CA THR A 611 15.40 5.36 -14.67
C THR A 611 14.74 6.49 -13.89
N VAL A 612 15.22 6.75 -12.68
CA VAL A 612 14.81 7.91 -11.87
C VAL A 612 15.97 8.88 -11.71
N VAL A 613 15.65 10.18 -11.68
CA VAL A 613 16.59 11.23 -11.29
C VAL A 613 16.60 11.32 -9.77
N LEU A 614 17.75 11.06 -9.15
CA LEU A 614 17.92 11.15 -7.69
C LEU A 614 18.04 12.60 -7.24
N GLY A 615 18.66 13.43 -8.07
CA GLY A 615 18.88 14.84 -7.79
C GLY A 615 19.96 15.44 -8.69
N GLY A 616 20.22 16.72 -8.47
CA GLY A 616 21.23 17.47 -9.20
C GLY A 616 21.53 18.82 -8.60
N ILE A 617 22.61 19.45 -9.07
CA ILE A 617 23.06 20.78 -8.66
C ILE A 617 23.28 21.60 -9.93
N TYR A 618 22.61 22.76 -10.03
CA TYR A 618 22.86 23.75 -11.07
C TYR A 618 23.49 25.00 -10.44
N GLN A 619 24.62 25.43 -10.99
CA GLN A 619 25.33 26.62 -10.58
C GLN A 619 25.66 27.48 -11.79
N GLN A 620 25.42 28.80 -11.66
CA GLN A 620 25.81 29.77 -12.68
C GLN A 620 26.54 30.95 -12.01
N SER A 621 27.68 31.32 -12.57
CA SER A 621 28.48 32.48 -12.15
C SER A 621 28.64 33.43 -13.33
N ILE A 622 28.12 34.65 -13.18
CA ILE A 622 28.25 35.71 -14.17
C ILE A 622 29.10 36.81 -13.56
N THR A 623 30.23 37.12 -14.19
CA THR A 623 31.14 38.19 -13.76
C THR A 623 31.29 39.21 -14.88
N HIS A 624 31.00 40.47 -14.55
CA HIS A 624 31.20 41.62 -15.42
C HIS A 624 32.25 42.54 -14.78
N SER A 625 33.39 42.72 -15.43
CA SER A 625 34.47 43.57 -14.95
C SER A 625 34.82 44.62 -16.00
N VAL A 626 34.95 45.88 -15.56
CA VAL A 626 35.31 47.00 -16.42
C VAL A 626 36.41 47.82 -15.76
N SER A 627 37.59 47.82 -16.38
CA SER A 627 38.70 48.70 -16.02
C SER A 627 38.70 49.88 -16.98
N LYS A 628 38.67 51.13 -16.50
CA LYS A 628 38.54 52.30 -17.38
C LYS A 628 39.28 53.52 -16.87
N VAL A 629 39.63 54.43 -17.77
CA VAL A 629 40.07 55.78 -17.42
C VAL A 629 38.88 56.57 -16.87
N PRO A 630 38.97 57.20 -15.69
CA PRO A 630 37.90 58.01 -15.14
C PRO A 630 37.44 59.10 -16.11
N ILE A 631 36.13 59.38 -16.14
CA ILE A 631 35.46 60.35 -17.04
C ILE A 631 35.47 59.92 -18.51
N LEU A 632 36.63 59.64 -19.11
CA LEU A 632 36.77 59.36 -20.55
C LEU A 632 36.18 58.01 -20.96
N GLY A 633 36.25 57.00 -20.08
CA GLY A 633 35.67 55.67 -20.31
C GLY A 633 34.14 55.63 -20.36
N ASP A 634 33.48 56.69 -19.88
CA ASP A 634 32.01 56.79 -19.81
C ASP A 634 31.40 57.68 -20.91
N LEU A 635 32.23 58.21 -21.83
CA LEU A 635 31.74 59.04 -22.91
C LEU A 635 30.91 58.23 -23.92
N PRO A 636 29.77 58.76 -24.39
CA PRO A 636 29.00 58.12 -25.45
C PRO A 636 29.82 58.03 -26.74
N ALA A 637 29.64 56.95 -27.50
CA ALA A 637 30.32 56.63 -28.76
C ALA A 637 31.83 56.34 -28.70
N ILE A 638 32.61 57.00 -27.83
CA ILE A 638 34.08 56.87 -27.79
C ILE A 638 34.63 56.25 -26.50
N GLY A 639 33.81 56.04 -25.46
CA GLY A 639 34.27 55.50 -24.17
C GLY A 639 34.90 54.11 -24.25
N TRP A 640 34.60 53.33 -25.30
CA TRP A 640 35.25 52.04 -25.56
C TRP A 640 36.77 52.16 -25.81
N MET A 641 37.26 53.34 -26.25
CA MET A 641 38.70 53.57 -26.44
C MET A 641 39.47 53.81 -25.12
N PHE A 642 38.78 53.84 -24.00
CA PHE A 642 39.36 54.18 -22.69
C PHE A 642 39.02 53.14 -21.62
N ARG A 643 38.62 51.92 -22.02
CA ARG A 643 38.25 50.84 -21.11
C ARG A 643 38.64 49.47 -21.63
N ASN A 644 38.88 48.54 -20.71
CA ASN A 644 38.89 47.10 -20.93
C ASN A 644 37.63 46.52 -20.28
N THR A 645 36.92 45.68 -21.03
CA THR A 645 35.72 44.97 -20.58
C THR A 645 35.98 43.47 -20.58
N LYS A 646 35.69 42.81 -19.46
CA LYS A 646 35.78 41.36 -19.29
C LYS A 646 34.45 40.81 -18.79
N ASP A 647 33.84 39.96 -19.61
CA ASP A 647 32.61 39.26 -19.31
C ASP A 647 32.89 37.75 -19.22
N SER A 648 32.42 37.11 -18.16
CA SER A 648 32.59 35.67 -17.93
C SER A 648 31.29 35.06 -17.45
N ASN A 649 30.88 33.96 -18.07
CA ASN A 649 29.69 33.20 -17.73
C ASN A 649 30.05 31.71 -17.61
N GLU A 650 30.07 31.22 -16.38
CA GLU A 650 30.34 29.81 -16.07
C GLU A 650 29.06 29.14 -15.60
N LYS A 651 28.65 28.07 -16.30
CA LYS A 651 27.53 27.19 -15.93
C LYS A 651 28.05 25.80 -15.61
N ARG A 652 27.54 25.24 -14.52
CA ARG A 652 27.88 23.89 -14.04
C ARG A 652 26.59 23.17 -13.67
N GLU A 653 26.41 21.98 -14.21
CA GLU A 653 25.27 21.13 -13.93
C GLU A 653 25.73 19.72 -13.54
N LEU A 654 25.21 19.21 -12.44
CA LEU A 654 25.41 17.84 -11.97
C LEU A 654 24.06 17.16 -11.94
N LEU A 655 23.92 16.01 -12.57
CA LEU A 655 22.72 15.19 -12.54
C LEU A 655 23.08 13.74 -12.19
N ILE A 656 22.31 13.13 -11.31
CA ILE A 656 22.51 11.74 -10.87
C ILE A 656 21.25 10.93 -11.17
N PHE A 657 21.43 9.86 -11.94
CA PHE A 657 20.38 8.94 -12.33
C PHE A 657 20.66 7.55 -11.77
N VAL A 658 19.61 6.80 -11.48
CA VAL A 658 19.72 5.38 -11.13
C VAL A 658 18.69 4.56 -11.90
N THR A 659 19.08 3.36 -12.31
CA THR A 659 18.25 2.38 -13.01
C THR A 659 18.47 1.00 -12.39
N PRO A 660 17.56 0.51 -11.53
CA PRO A 660 17.61 -0.87 -11.06
C PRO A 660 16.97 -1.82 -12.06
N ARG A 661 17.50 -3.04 -12.16
CA ARG A 661 16.93 -4.11 -12.96
C ARG A 661 17.02 -5.43 -12.21
N ILE A 662 15.88 -6.08 -11.98
CA ILE A 662 15.82 -7.43 -11.43
C ILE A 662 16.32 -8.39 -12.50
N ILE A 663 17.34 -9.19 -12.16
CA ILE A 663 17.83 -10.26 -13.01
C ILE A 663 16.86 -11.43 -12.81
N THR A 664 16.10 -11.74 -13.86
CA THR A 664 15.30 -12.96 -13.95
C THR A 664 16.12 -13.98 -14.72
N ASP A 665 16.28 -15.19 -14.17
CA ASP A 665 17.23 -16.19 -14.65
C ASP A 665 17.16 -16.41 -16.16
N GLY A 666 18.34 -16.35 -16.77
CA GLY A 666 18.61 -16.48 -18.19
C GLY A 666 20.11 -16.48 -18.45
N LEU A 667 20.84 -17.36 -17.76
CA LEU A 667 22.15 -17.88 -18.15
C LEU A 667 22.20 -19.38 -17.83
#